data_AF-A0A9W8X9R0-F1
#
_entry.id   AF-A0A9W8X9R0-F1
#
_cell.length_a   1.000
_cell.length_b   1.000
_cell.length_c   1.000
_cell.angle_alpha   90.00
_cell.angle_beta   90.00
_cell.angle_gamma   90.00
#
_symmetry.space_group_name_H-M   'P 1'
#
loop_
_entity.id
_entity.type
_entity.pdbx_description
1 polymer ?
#
loop_
_entity_poly.entity_id
_entity_poly.type
_entity_poly.pdbx_seq_one_letter_code
_entity_poly.pdbx_strand_id
1 'polypeptide(L)'
;MGTDYALVHVKYTIPPAVLLTLLYRPLWSKLDTYRVGFLVFIAVSATIPWDSYLIRTGIWSYPSHVILGPTLFDIPLEEVFFFVIQTYNTSLLYLLLSKPTYQPTYLRAATPSSPAPWKYQKWGGQLVISAVIAYGWYCVLANVTGTYTGLILVWAGPVLLMLWTLAYQFILGLPLSNTALPIWLPTLYLWIVDTLALRRGTWVISEGTKHGIHLWEGLEIEEAIFFLATNTLIVFGLVAFDNALAILHTFPSLFPDPAPQLPSPVVLMQALFASPKKYDEARLEGLREAVHRLKRKSRSFYLASSTFQGLLRTDLLLLYSFCRVADDLVDNAASATEAKEWIAHLNTFLDLAYSGPRSRPALIKLVDEQFPADTRSALVQLPTEKLSRQPLQDLLLGFDMDLAFDTASPPIQNEDDLKLYSERVAGTVAQMCIELIFHTYIGSLSKAEQREVENAGNLMGVALQYVNIARDIAVDAKIGRVYLPATWLAEAGLSQELVLKEPSGPRVESIRNRLLDNAFKLYNESKHSIEQLPSEAAGPIRVAVESYMEIGRTLRKEGYVVKAGRATVPKWRRILVAWQTLNQTSQARSKSHYKKLLWFKQPFPDNYTDEKTFLDHLQRNPRLQPYEFWSLMDDTTIIVQHLASVAIFCCCFVAIIQGNVSPLSVVGWATICTVLAWVLWDYWQGRKLEANADTAAKSSDADEESDSHSDSTPAPTSRYQQRISTIKSAVLIYAALLGLSPILKSLTKSTTSDSIWAISTWLLMMNVAFFDYSSGPGAQ
;
A
#
# COMPACT_ATOMS: atom_id res chain seq x y z
N MET A 1 -0.51 -14.80 -44.78
CA MET A 1 -1.34 -14.71 -43.57
C MET A 1 -0.95 -13.44 -42.87
N GLY A 2 -1.91 -12.59 -42.50
CA GLY A 2 -1.66 -11.34 -41.78
C GLY A 2 -1.29 -11.58 -40.33
N THR A 3 -0.08 -12.08 -40.12
CA THR A 3 0.45 -12.41 -38.79
C THR A 3 1.57 -11.47 -38.37
N ASP A 4 1.96 -10.51 -39.21
CA ASP A 4 3.15 -9.70 -38.98
C ASP A 4 3.02 -8.83 -37.73
N TYR A 5 1.85 -8.24 -37.49
CA TYR A 5 1.64 -7.47 -36.26
C TYR A 5 1.64 -8.40 -35.02
N ALA A 6 0.91 -9.52 -35.08
CA ALA A 6 0.96 -10.52 -34.01
C ALA A 6 2.39 -11.03 -33.72
N LEU A 7 3.22 -11.16 -34.75
CA LEU A 7 4.62 -11.58 -34.63
C LEU A 7 5.49 -10.52 -33.93
N VAL A 8 5.19 -9.22 -34.10
CA VAL A 8 5.84 -8.14 -33.33
C VAL A 8 5.59 -8.37 -31.84
N HIS A 9 4.37 -8.73 -31.44
CA HIS A 9 4.07 -9.00 -30.03
C HIS A 9 4.84 -10.21 -29.48
N VAL A 10 4.79 -11.33 -30.20
CA VAL A 10 5.48 -12.57 -29.81
C VAL A 10 6.98 -12.35 -29.66
N LYS A 11 7.59 -11.51 -30.50
CA LYS A 11 9.04 -11.26 -30.48
C LYS A 11 9.45 -10.18 -29.48
N TYR A 12 8.65 -9.14 -29.29
CA TYR A 12 9.13 -7.91 -28.64
C TYR A 12 8.31 -7.50 -27.41
N THR A 13 7.00 -7.71 -27.34
CA THR A 13 6.23 -7.21 -26.17
C THR A 13 5.89 -8.30 -25.15
N ILE A 14 5.65 -9.54 -25.60
CA ILE A 14 5.37 -10.69 -24.73
C ILE A 14 6.62 -11.15 -23.96
N PRO A 15 7.83 -11.27 -24.56
CA PRO A 15 8.99 -11.76 -23.81
C PRO A 15 9.39 -10.87 -22.62
N PRO A 16 9.42 -9.52 -22.73
CA PRO A 16 9.59 -8.65 -21.57
C PRO A 16 8.49 -8.83 -20.53
N ALA A 17 7.23 -9.03 -20.94
CA ALA A 17 6.14 -9.27 -20.00
C ALA A 17 6.37 -10.54 -19.20
N VAL A 18 6.67 -11.65 -19.87
CA VAL A 18 6.99 -12.93 -19.22
C VAL A 18 8.17 -12.77 -18.26
N LEU A 19 9.26 -12.12 -18.69
CA LEU A 19 10.43 -11.90 -17.86
C LEU A 19 10.10 -11.07 -16.61
N LEU A 20 9.44 -9.93 -16.79
CA LEU A 20 9.05 -9.04 -15.68
C LEU A 20 8.08 -9.73 -14.73
N THR A 21 7.12 -10.51 -15.24
CA THR A 21 6.21 -11.32 -14.43
C THR A 21 7.00 -12.34 -13.61
N LEU A 22 7.95 -13.08 -14.19
CA LEU A 22 8.76 -14.05 -13.46
C LEU A 22 9.62 -13.41 -12.37
N LEU A 23 10.20 -12.24 -12.65
CA LEU A 23 10.99 -11.49 -11.68
C LEU A 23 10.15 -10.97 -10.53
N TYR A 24 8.95 -10.46 -10.82
CA TYR A 24 8.08 -9.79 -9.85
C TYR A 24 7.10 -10.74 -9.14
N ARG A 25 6.81 -11.92 -9.71
CA ARG A 25 5.92 -12.96 -9.16
C ARG A 25 6.03 -13.18 -7.64
N PRO A 26 7.22 -13.34 -7.03
CA PRO A 26 7.32 -13.57 -5.58
C PRO A 26 6.80 -12.41 -4.70
N LEU A 27 6.69 -11.21 -5.27
CA LEU A 27 6.27 -9.98 -4.58
C LEU A 27 4.84 -9.57 -4.91
N TRP A 28 4.15 -10.37 -5.74
CA TRP A 28 2.84 -10.08 -6.29
C TRP A 28 1.75 -10.11 -5.22
N SER A 29 1.02 -9.01 -5.05
CA SER A 29 -0.11 -8.93 -4.11
C SER A 29 -1.46 -8.72 -4.81
N LYS A 30 -2.55 -8.86 -4.05
CA LYS A 30 -3.91 -8.53 -4.51
C LYS A 30 -4.02 -7.06 -4.90
N LEU A 31 -3.38 -6.17 -4.13
CA LEU A 31 -3.31 -4.74 -4.41
C LEU A 31 -2.56 -4.44 -5.71
N ASP A 32 -1.49 -5.18 -6.00
CA ASP A 32 -0.76 -5.04 -7.26
C ASP A 32 -1.62 -5.49 -8.45
N THR A 33 -2.39 -6.58 -8.29
CA THR A 33 -3.35 -7.05 -9.31
C THR A 33 -4.41 -5.97 -9.60
N TYR A 34 -4.99 -5.42 -8.54
CA TYR A 34 -5.98 -4.34 -8.66
C TYR A 34 -5.38 -3.11 -9.34
N ARG A 35 -4.20 -2.67 -8.91
CA ARG A 35 -3.50 -1.51 -9.48
C ARG A 35 -3.21 -1.67 -10.97
N VAL A 36 -2.64 -2.81 -11.38
CA VAL A 36 -2.32 -3.08 -12.79
C VAL A 36 -3.60 -3.21 -13.61
N GLY A 37 -4.59 -3.95 -13.12
CA GLY A 37 -5.89 -4.10 -13.79
C GLY A 37 -6.62 -2.78 -13.97
N PHE A 38 -6.61 -1.93 -12.93
CA PHE A 38 -7.19 -0.58 -12.96
C PHE A 38 -6.51 0.31 -14.01
N LEU A 39 -5.18 0.31 -14.07
CA LEU A 39 -4.41 1.07 -15.06
C LEU A 39 -4.64 0.57 -16.49
N VAL A 40 -4.67 -0.75 -16.70
CA VAL A 40 -4.99 -1.35 -18.01
C VAL A 40 -6.39 -0.95 -18.45
N PHE A 41 -7.39 -1.02 -17.55
CA PHE A 41 -8.75 -0.61 -17.84
C PHE A 41 -8.83 0.86 -18.26
N ILE A 42 -8.18 1.76 -17.52
CA ILE A 42 -8.12 3.18 -17.87
C ILE A 42 -7.43 3.40 -19.20
N ALA A 43 -6.28 2.77 -19.42
CA ALA A 43 -5.49 2.95 -20.63
C ALA A 43 -6.29 2.53 -21.88
N VAL A 44 -6.90 1.34 -21.86
CA VAL A 44 -7.74 0.85 -22.97
C VAL A 44 -8.96 1.75 -23.19
N SER A 45 -9.66 2.12 -22.11
CA SER A 45 -10.86 2.96 -22.22
C SER A 45 -10.57 4.36 -22.76
N ALA A 46 -9.40 4.93 -22.41
CA ALA A 46 -8.98 6.26 -22.84
C ALA A 46 -8.41 6.30 -24.26
N THR A 47 -7.86 5.19 -24.75
CA THR A 47 -7.21 5.10 -26.07
C THR A 47 -8.22 4.77 -27.18
N ILE A 48 -9.18 3.87 -26.95
CA ILE A 48 -10.14 3.42 -27.98
C ILE A 48 -10.79 4.58 -28.76
N PRO A 49 -11.36 5.64 -28.12
CA PRO A 49 -12.02 6.71 -28.87
C PRO A 49 -11.05 7.52 -29.73
N TRP A 50 -9.83 7.74 -29.23
CA TRP A 50 -8.80 8.51 -29.92
C TRP A 50 -8.23 7.72 -31.10
N ASP A 51 -7.92 6.45 -30.91
CA ASP A 51 -7.36 5.59 -31.95
C ASP A 51 -8.38 5.35 -33.08
N SER A 52 -9.64 5.11 -32.73
CA SER A 52 -10.73 5.00 -33.71
C SER A 52 -10.86 6.27 -34.55
N TYR A 53 -10.63 7.46 -33.97
CA TYR A 53 -10.65 8.72 -34.70
C TYR A 53 -9.48 8.82 -35.69
N LEU A 54 -8.27 8.43 -35.29
CA LEU A 54 -7.10 8.45 -36.17
C LEU A 54 -7.26 7.52 -37.38
N ILE A 55 -7.84 6.34 -37.17
CA ILE A 55 -8.10 5.38 -38.24
C ILE A 55 -9.16 5.92 -39.21
N ARG A 56 -10.27 6.45 -38.70
CA ARG A 56 -11.36 7.00 -39.52
C ARG A 56 -10.96 8.21 -40.34
N THR A 57 -10.04 9.02 -39.83
CA THR A 57 -9.53 10.22 -40.50
C THR A 57 -8.38 9.92 -41.46
N GLY A 58 -7.98 8.65 -41.58
CA GLY A 58 -6.90 8.21 -42.46
C GLY A 58 -5.52 8.71 -42.01
N ILE A 59 -5.38 9.17 -40.77
CA ILE A 59 -4.09 9.57 -40.18
C ILE A 59 -3.26 8.32 -39.92
N TRP A 60 -3.92 7.26 -39.46
CA TRP A 60 -3.34 5.96 -39.17
C TRP A 60 -4.05 4.87 -39.98
N SER A 61 -3.31 3.92 -40.54
CA SER A 61 -3.88 2.78 -41.26
C SER A 61 -3.08 1.49 -41.02
N TYR A 62 -3.81 0.37 -41.05
CA TYR A 62 -3.26 -0.98 -40.96
C TYR A 62 -3.53 -1.75 -42.25
N PRO A 63 -2.51 -2.20 -42.99
CA PRO A 63 -2.73 -3.02 -44.16
C PRO A 63 -3.46 -4.32 -43.80
N SER A 64 -4.50 -4.69 -44.55
CA SER A 64 -5.31 -5.89 -44.26
C SER A 64 -4.52 -7.20 -44.32
N HIS A 65 -3.35 -7.20 -44.97
CA HIS A 65 -2.48 -8.35 -45.10
C HIS A 65 -1.48 -8.52 -43.95
N VAL A 66 -1.42 -7.61 -42.97
CA VAL A 66 -0.52 -7.69 -41.80
C VAL A 66 -1.25 -7.96 -40.48
N ILE A 67 -2.58 -7.82 -40.45
CA ILE A 67 -3.46 -8.07 -39.29
C ILE A 67 -4.22 -9.40 -39.42
N LEU A 68 -4.58 -9.99 -38.28
CA LEU A 68 -5.26 -11.30 -38.18
C LEU A 68 -6.73 -11.25 -38.62
N GLY A 69 -7.33 -10.06 -38.72
CA GLY A 69 -8.68 -9.83 -39.23
C GLY A 69 -9.73 -9.31 -38.24
N PRO A 70 -9.78 -9.70 -36.95
CA PRO A 70 -10.79 -9.18 -36.03
C PRO A 70 -10.45 -7.75 -35.58
N THR A 71 -11.47 -6.88 -35.55
CA THR A 71 -11.36 -5.51 -35.05
C THR A 71 -12.36 -5.26 -33.91
N LEU A 72 -11.99 -4.40 -32.97
CA LEU A 72 -12.89 -3.81 -31.99
C LEU A 72 -13.21 -2.40 -32.48
N PHE A 73 -14.44 -2.18 -32.96
CA PHE A 73 -14.75 -1.03 -33.81
C PHE A 73 -13.82 -1.02 -35.05
N ASP A 74 -13.04 0.04 -35.23
CA ASP A 74 -12.12 0.21 -36.36
C ASP A 74 -10.67 -0.21 -36.02
N ILE A 75 -10.42 -0.64 -34.78
CA ILE A 75 -9.07 -0.91 -34.25
C ILE A 75 -8.78 -2.42 -34.32
N PRO A 76 -7.66 -2.86 -34.91
CA PRO A 76 -7.23 -4.27 -34.87
C PRO A 76 -7.09 -4.78 -33.44
N LEU A 77 -7.44 -6.05 -33.18
CA LEU A 77 -7.28 -6.62 -31.84
C LEU A 77 -5.83 -6.64 -31.34
N GLU A 78 -4.87 -6.70 -32.26
CA GLU A 78 -3.44 -6.59 -31.97
C GLU A 78 -3.08 -5.23 -31.36
N GLU A 79 -3.68 -4.15 -31.85
CA GLU A 79 -3.49 -2.80 -31.31
C GLU A 79 -4.14 -2.67 -29.92
N VAL A 80 -5.34 -3.23 -29.74
CA VAL A 80 -5.95 -3.29 -28.40
C VAL A 80 -5.07 -4.09 -27.43
N PHE A 81 -4.46 -5.18 -27.90
CA PHE A 81 -3.50 -5.95 -27.13
C PHE A 81 -2.22 -5.16 -26.85
N PHE A 82 -1.77 -4.30 -27.77
CA PHE A 82 -0.66 -3.37 -27.54
C PHE A 82 -0.91 -2.47 -26.34
N PHE A 83 -2.09 -1.85 -26.25
CA PHE A 83 -2.46 -1.01 -25.10
C PHE A 83 -2.36 -1.76 -23.77
N VAL A 84 -2.83 -3.01 -23.75
CA VAL A 84 -2.78 -3.88 -22.56
C VAL A 84 -1.34 -4.24 -22.21
N ILE A 85 -0.56 -4.77 -23.16
CA ILE A 85 0.77 -5.31 -22.90
C ILE A 85 1.80 -4.22 -22.60
N GLN A 86 1.69 -3.03 -23.22
CA GLN A 86 2.52 -1.88 -22.87
C GLN A 86 2.24 -1.43 -21.44
N THR A 87 0.96 -1.23 -21.10
CA THR A 87 0.55 -0.82 -19.74
C THR A 87 1.02 -1.83 -18.71
N TYR A 88 0.89 -3.12 -19.00
CA TYR A 88 1.36 -4.20 -18.13
C TYR A 88 2.88 -4.15 -17.93
N ASN A 89 3.68 -4.11 -19.01
CA ASN A 89 5.14 -4.07 -18.96
C ASN A 89 5.66 -2.87 -18.16
N THR A 90 5.20 -1.68 -18.51
CA THR A 90 5.60 -0.44 -17.84
C THR A 90 5.19 -0.46 -16.36
N SER A 91 4.00 -1.00 -16.05
CA SER A 91 3.56 -1.15 -14.66
C SER A 91 4.41 -2.13 -13.86
N LEU A 92 4.78 -3.29 -14.42
CA LEU A 92 5.63 -4.25 -13.71
C LEU A 92 7.04 -3.72 -13.48
N LEU A 93 7.61 -3.02 -14.47
CA LEU A 93 8.90 -2.38 -14.30
C LEU A 93 8.86 -1.31 -13.20
N TYR A 94 7.82 -0.46 -13.21
CA TYR A 94 7.59 0.51 -12.14
C TYR A 94 7.50 -0.15 -10.76
N LEU A 95 6.70 -1.22 -10.63
CA LEU A 95 6.49 -1.93 -9.37
C LEU A 95 7.81 -2.52 -8.87
N LEU A 96 8.57 -3.20 -9.72
CA LEU A 96 9.86 -3.79 -9.37
C LEU A 96 10.85 -2.75 -8.86
N LEU A 97 10.95 -1.61 -9.54
CA LEU A 97 11.85 -0.51 -9.18
C LEU A 97 11.39 0.25 -7.93
N SER A 98 10.07 0.26 -7.66
CA SER A 98 9.50 1.00 -6.55
C SER A 98 9.47 0.25 -5.22
N LYS A 99 9.54 -1.09 -5.20
CA LYS A 99 9.47 -1.90 -3.96
C LYS A 99 10.44 -1.47 -2.84
N PRO A 100 11.74 -1.18 -3.11
CA PRO A 100 12.66 -0.76 -2.06
C PRO A 100 12.25 0.54 -1.37
N THR A 101 11.56 1.42 -2.09
CA THR A 101 11.13 2.73 -1.60
C THR A 101 9.96 2.57 -0.63
N TYR A 102 9.96 3.36 0.45
CA TYR A 102 8.82 3.49 1.36
C TYR A 102 8.19 4.86 1.12
N GLN A 103 7.14 4.89 0.31
CA GLN A 103 6.52 6.10 -0.24
C GLN A 103 6.07 7.13 0.82
N PRO A 104 5.54 6.73 2.01
CA PRO A 104 5.11 7.70 3.02
C PRO A 104 6.15 8.73 3.46
N THR A 105 7.45 8.43 3.38
CA THR A 105 8.51 9.40 3.73
C THR A 105 8.58 10.61 2.79
N TYR A 106 7.99 10.51 1.60
CA TYR A 106 7.98 11.54 0.57
C TYR A 106 6.76 12.45 0.64
N LEU A 107 5.77 12.14 1.48
CA LEU A 107 4.69 13.06 1.80
C LEU A 107 5.25 14.29 2.50
N ARG A 108 4.68 15.47 2.24
CA ARG A 108 5.10 16.73 2.84
C ARG A 108 3.89 17.49 3.38
N ALA A 109 3.93 17.85 4.66
CA ALA A 109 2.94 18.74 5.24
C ALA A 109 3.15 20.17 4.72
N ALA A 110 2.06 20.93 4.59
CA ALA A 110 2.12 22.34 4.21
C ALA A 110 2.11 23.23 5.46
N THR A 111 3.28 23.53 6.02
CA THR A 111 3.43 24.43 7.19
C THR A 111 3.70 25.89 6.78
N PRO A 112 3.32 26.87 7.63
CA PRO A 112 3.58 28.29 7.37
C PRO A 112 5.08 28.64 7.30
N SER A 113 5.92 27.87 7.99
CA SER A 113 7.38 28.01 8.06
C SER A 113 8.12 27.31 6.92
N SER A 114 7.48 26.38 6.22
CA SER A 114 8.07 25.77 5.04
C SER A 114 8.12 26.80 3.92
N PRO A 115 9.30 27.05 3.29
CA PRO A 115 9.32 27.84 2.08
C PRO A 115 8.36 27.18 1.09
N ALA A 116 7.77 27.97 0.18
CA ALA A 116 6.77 27.47 -0.77
C ALA A 116 7.33 27.03 -2.14
N PRO A 117 8.57 26.49 -2.31
CA PRO A 117 9.13 26.22 -3.63
C PRO A 117 8.28 25.20 -4.39
N TRP A 118 7.64 24.28 -3.67
CA TRP A 118 6.75 23.25 -4.22
C TRP A 118 5.50 23.83 -4.90
N LYS A 119 4.98 24.97 -4.45
CA LYS A 119 3.84 25.63 -5.12
C LYS A 119 4.27 26.18 -6.48
N TYR A 120 5.45 26.79 -6.54
CA TYR A 120 6.02 27.28 -7.78
C TYR A 120 6.41 26.16 -8.73
N GLN A 121 6.92 25.03 -8.23
CA GLN A 121 7.18 23.83 -9.03
C GLN A 121 5.88 23.24 -9.59
N LYS A 122 4.83 23.16 -8.77
CA LYS A 122 3.49 22.76 -9.22
C LYS A 122 3.01 23.65 -10.36
N TRP A 123 2.99 24.97 -10.14
CA TRP A 123 2.55 25.95 -11.14
C TRP A 123 3.42 25.95 -12.39
N GLY A 124 4.74 25.82 -12.24
CA GLY A 124 5.68 25.73 -13.35
C GLY A 124 5.37 24.55 -14.25
N GLY A 125 5.18 23.35 -13.69
CA GLY A 125 4.78 22.19 -14.49
C GLY A 125 3.38 22.32 -15.09
N GLN A 126 2.42 22.91 -14.37
CA GLN A 126 1.09 23.20 -14.92
C GLN A 126 1.17 24.15 -16.12
N LEU A 127 2.00 25.18 -16.04
CA LEU A 127 2.21 26.15 -17.12
C LEU A 127 2.86 25.49 -18.33
N VAL A 128 3.91 24.68 -18.12
CA VAL A 128 4.57 23.93 -19.20
C VAL A 128 3.60 22.98 -19.89
N ILE A 129 2.85 22.16 -19.13
CA ILE A 129 1.90 21.21 -19.71
C ILE A 129 0.75 21.95 -20.42
N SER A 130 0.26 23.06 -19.85
CA SER A 130 -0.76 23.89 -20.51
C SER A 130 -0.28 24.51 -21.81
N ALA A 131 0.98 24.96 -21.87
CA ALA A 131 1.60 25.46 -23.09
C ALA A 131 1.72 24.35 -24.15
N VAL A 132 2.08 23.12 -23.74
CA VAL A 132 2.11 21.94 -24.63
C VAL A 132 0.71 21.61 -25.17
N ILE A 133 -0.33 21.68 -24.34
CA ILE A 133 -1.73 21.49 -24.78
C ILE A 133 -2.13 22.58 -25.77
N ALA A 134 -1.81 23.84 -25.49
CA ALA A 134 -2.13 24.97 -26.36
C ALA A 134 -1.43 24.84 -27.72
N TYR A 135 -0.17 24.42 -27.72
CA TYR A 135 0.56 24.08 -28.94
C TYR A 135 -0.09 22.91 -29.69
N GLY A 136 -0.54 21.88 -28.98
CA GLY A 136 -1.27 20.78 -29.59
C GLY A 136 -2.55 21.23 -30.31
N TRP A 137 -3.34 22.10 -29.67
CA TRP A 137 -4.53 22.70 -30.29
C TRP A 137 -4.19 23.59 -31.49
N TYR A 138 -3.10 24.35 -31.42
CA TYR A 138 -2.62 25.14 -32.55
C TYR A 138 -2.31 24.23 -33.76
N CYS A 139 -1.61 23.12 -33.56
CA CYS A 139 -1.33 22.15 -34.63
C CYS A 139 -2.60 21.55 -35.24
N VAL A 140 -3.59 21.19 -34.41
CA VAL A 140 -4.86 20.61 -34.90
C VAL A 140 -5.70 21.65 -35.66
N LEU A 141 -5.80 22.88 -35.14
CA LEU A 141 -6.63 23.93 -35.75
C LEU A 141 -6.02 24.51 -37.03
N ALA A 142 -4.69 24.52 -37.14
CA ALA A 142 -4.01 24.98 -38.34
C ALA A 142 -4.23 24.03 -39.53
N ASN A 143 -4.67 22.79 -39.30
CA ASN A 143 -5.02 21.78 -40.31
C ASN A 143 -3.93 21.59 -41.40
N VAL A 144 -2.67 21.59 -40.95
CA VAL A 144 -1.44 21.50 -41.77
C VAL A 144 -0.50 20.42 -41.20
N THR A 145 0.74 20.35 -41.70
CA THR A 145 1.83 19.50 -41.19
C THR A 145 1.93 19.59 -39.67
N GLY A 146 1.89 18.44 -38.98
CA GLY A 146 1.93 18.36 -37.51
C GLY A 146 0.60 18.11 -36.81
N THR A 147 -0.49 17.92 -37.56
CA THR A 147 -1.80 17.52 -37.03
C THR A 147 -1.71 16.27 -36.14
N TYR A 148 -0.89 15.27 -36.51
CA TYR A 148 -0.74 14.05 -35.71
C TYR A 148 -0.12 14.32 -34.34
N THR A 149 0.96 15.10 -34.28
CA THR A 149 1.55 15.57 -33.01
C THR A 149 0.51 16.33 -32.17
N GLY A 150 -0.26 17.21 -32.82
CA GLY A 150 -1.31 17.97 -32.15
C GLY A 150 -2.34 17.08 -31.47
N LEU A 151 -2.79 16.02 -32.16
CA LEU A 151 -3.74 15.05 -31.62
C LEU A 151 -3.18 14.24 -30.44
N ILE A 152 -1.89 13.89 -30.46
CA ILE A 152 -1.23 13.24 -29.30
C ILE A 152 -1.25 14.18 -28.09
N LEU A 153 -0.84 15.43 -28.28
CA LEU A 153 -0.70 16.41 -27.19
C LEU A 153 -2.06 16.83 -26.60
N VAL A 154 -3.10 17.00 -27.43
CA VAL A 154 -4.45 17.35 -26.98
C VAL A 154 -5.11 16.20 -26.23
N TRP A 155 -4.80 14.95 -26.59
CA TRP A 155 -5.30 13.76 -25.90
C TRP A 155 -4.57 13.51 -24.56
N ALA A 156 -3.24 13.42 -24.59
CA ALA A 156 -2.44 13.09 -23.40
C ALA A 156 -2.33 14.26 -22.42
N GLY A 157 -2.23 15.49 -22.92
CA GLY A 157 -1.91 16.67 -22.14
C GLY A 157 -2.89 16.96 -20.98
N PRO A 158 -4.22 16.96 -21.18
CA PRO A 158 -5.18 17.19 -20.09
C PRO A 158 -5.06 16.17 -18.96
N VAL A 159 -4.82 14.89 -19.30
CA VAL A 159 -4.63 13.82 -18.30
C VAL A 159 -3.31 14.02 -17.56
N LEU A 160 -2.23 14.34 -18.27
CA LEU A 160 -0.93 14.68 -17.66
C LEU A 160 -1.03 15.90 -16.74
N LEU A 161 -1.79 16.93 -17.14
CA LEU A 161 -2.01 18.13 -16.33
C LEU A 161 -2.74 17.79 -15.03
N MET A 162 -3.78 16.94 -15.11
CA MET A 162 -4.50 16.44 -13.94
C MET A 162 -3.57 15.64 -13.02
N LEU A 163 -2.86 14.63 -13.55
CA LEU A 163 -1.96 13.77 -12.78
C LEU A 163 -0.82 14.57 -12.13
N TRP A 164 -0.22 15.51 -12.87
CA TRP A 164 0.76 16.45 -12.32
C TRP A 164 0.16 17.24 -11.17
N THR A 165 -1.02 17.84 -11.37
CA THR A 165 -1.67 18.69 -10.37
C THR A 165 -1.94 17.95 -9.05
N LEU A 166 -2.29 16.66 -9.14
CA LEU A 166 -2.63 15.81 -7.99
C LEU A 166 -1.40 15.16 -7.35
N ALA A 167 -0.36 14.83 -8.12
CA ALA A 167 0.76 13.99 -7.66
C ALA A 167 2.15 14.63 -7.81
N TYR A 168 2.27 15.93 -8.10
CA TYR A 168 3.56 16.62 -8.32
C TYR A 168 4.59 16.38 -7.21
N GLN A 169 4.16 16.29 -5.94
CA GLN A 169 5.06 16.05 -4.81
C GLN A 169 5.80 14.71 -4.94
N PHE A 170 5.09 13.67 -5.38
CA PHE A 170 5.70 12.36 -5.60
C PHE A 170 6.44 12.30 -6.92
N ILE A 171 5.91 12.90 -8.00
CA ILE A 171 6.57 12.95 -9.31
C ILE A 171 7.98 13.59 -9.19
N LEU A 172 8.09 14.65 -8.39
CA LEU A 172 9.36 15.38 -8.18
C LEU A 172 10.17 14.84 -6.99
N GLY A 173 9.51 14.30 -5.97
CA GLY A 173 10.15 13.89 -4.72
C GLY A 173 10.69 12.47 -4.73
N LEU A 174 10.04 11.55 -5.45
CA LEU A 174 10.47 10.15 -5.51
C LEU A 174 11.81 10.01 -6.24
N PRO A 175 12.61 8.97 -5.92
CA PRO A 175 13.85 8.70 -6.65
C PRO A 175 13.61 8.52 -8.15
N LEU A 176 14.59 8.90 -8.97
CA LEU A 176 14.51 8.74 -10.43
C LEU A 176 14.33 7.28 -10.87
N SER A 177 14.68 6.31 -10.02
CA SER A 177 14.38 4.89 -10.23
C SER A 177 12.88 4.59 -10.26
N ASN A 178 12.06 5.39 -9.58
CA ASN A 178 10.61 5.21 -9.50
C ASN A 178 9.85 6.04 -10.54
N THR A 179 10.45 7.10 -11.06
CA THR A 179 9.79 8.03 -11.99
C THR A 179 10.43 7.99 -13.37
N ALA A 180 11.65 8.50 -13.54
CA ALA A 180 12.29 8.62 -14.84
C ALA A 180 12.65 7.26 -15.47
N LEU A 181 13.21 6.32 -14.70
CA LEU A 181 13.66 5.03 -15.22
C LEU A 181 12.53 4.16 -15.82
N PRO A 182 11.37 3.98 -15.15
CA PRO A 182 10.25 3.25 -15.73
C PRO A 182 9.54 4.00 -16.87
N ILE A 183 9.84 5.28 -17.10
CA ILE A 183 9.39 6.00 -18.32
C ILE A 183 10.38 5.74 -19.45
N TRP A 184 11.66 6.03 -19.22
CA TRP A 184 12.69 6.03 -20.27
C TRP A 184 13.03 4.64 -20.79
N LEU A 185 13.14 3.63 -19.92
CA LEU A 185 13.50 2.28 -20.37
C LEU A 185 12.48 1.67 -21.35
N PRO A 186 11.17 1.62 -21.06
CA PRO A 186 10.20 1.11 -22.02
C PRO A 186 10.04 2.04 -23.22
N THR A 187 10.22 3.36 -23.06
CA THR A 187 10.16 4.31 -24.19
C THR A 187 11.27 4.04 -25.20
N LEU A 188 12.53 3.97 -24.74
CA LEU A 188 13.68 3.67 -25.60
C LEU A 188 13.56 2.28 -26.23
N TYR A 189 13.03 1.31 -25.48
CA TYR A 189 12.76 -0.03 -26.01
C TYR A 189 11.73 0.00 -27.14
N LEU A 190 10.60 0.68 -26.94
CA LEU A 190 9.54 0.79 -27.93
C LEU A 190 9.97 1.61 -29.15
N TRP A 191 10.80 2.63 -29.00
CA TRP A 191 11.42 3.35 -30.12
C TRP A 191 12.20 2.40 -31.06
N ILE A 192 12.95 1.46 -30.49
CA ILE A 192 13.68 0.45 -31.26
C ILE A 192 12.71 -0.53 -31.93
N VAL A 193 11.69 -1.01 -31.21
CA VAL A 193 10.70 -1.94 -31.74
C VAL A 193 9.90 -1.32 -32.89
N ASP A 194 9.48 -0.08 -32.73
CA ASP A 194 8.73 0.69 -33.73
C ASP A 194 9.57 0.92 -34.99
N THR A 195 10.83 1.33 -34.85
CA THR A 195 11.77 1.46 -35.99
C THR A 195 11.85 0.15 -36.79
N LEU A 196 11.85 -1.01 -36.12
CA LEU A 196 11.89 -2.32 -36.76
C LEU A 196 10.56 -2.70 -37.41
N ALA A 197 9.43 -2.27 -36.85
CA ALA A 197 8.09 -2.57 -37.34
C ALA A 197 7.71 -1.69 -38.55
N LEU A 198 8.06 -0.40 -38.52
CA LEU A 198 7.89 0.54 -39.64
C LEU A 198 8.70 0.12 -40.86
N ARG A 199 9.96 -0.31 -40.67
CA ARG A 199 10.79 -0.87 -41.77
C ARG A 199 10.18 -2.12 -42.42
N ARG A 200 9.24 -2.79 -41.76
CA ARG A 200 8.51 -3.96 -42.27
C ARG A 200 7.13 -3.62 -42.84
N GLY A 201 6.68 -2.36 -42.77
CA GLY A 201 5.37 -1.93 -43.26
C GLY A 201 4.20 -2.43 -42.40
N THR A 202 4.43 -2.65 -41.10
CA THR A 202 3.41 -3.24 -40.19
C THR A 202 2.25 -2.26 -39.92
N TRP A 203 2.50 -0.96 -40.00
CA TRP A 203 1.49 0.10 -40.03
C TRP A 203 2.04 1.27 -40.84
N VAL A 204 1.12 2.11 -41.36
CA VAL A 204 1.47 3.27 -42.17
C VAL A 204 0.74 4.49 -41.62
N ILE A 205 1.51 5.56 -41.40
CA ILE A 205 0.99 6.86 -40.99
C ILE A 205 1.10 7.81 -42.19
N SER A 206 0.03 8.54 -42.47
CA SER A 206 -0.09 9.38 -43.66
C SER A 206 0.92 10.53 -43.70
N GLU A 207 1.59 10.72 -44.85
CA GLU A 207 2.67 11.71 -45.03
C GLU A 207 2.21 13.17 -44.87
N GLY A 208 0.94 13.47 -45.15
CA GLY A 208 0.40 14.84 -45.12
C GLY A 208 0.17 15.44 -43.73
N THR A 209 0.18 14.62 -42.67
CA THR A 209 -0.18 15.06 -41.30
C THR A 209 1.00 15.16 -40.34
N LYS A 210 2.22 14.85 -40.81
CA LYS A 210 3.46 14.81 -40.02
C LYS A 210 4.30 16.06 -40.21
N HIS A 211 5.28 16.26 -39.32
CA HIS A 211 6.33 17.27 -39.48
C HIS A 211 7.45 16.82 -40.44
N GLY A 212 7.60 15.51 -40.67
CA GLY A 212 8.69 14.94 -41.47
C GLY A 212 10.06 14.93 -40.76
N ILE A 213 10.09 15.21 -39.45
CA ILE A 213 11.30 15.19 -38.63
C ILE A 213 11.49 13.78 -38.09
N HIS A 214 12.70 13.25 -38.27
CA HIS A 214 13.09 11.93 -37.77
C HIS A 214 14.07 12.09 -36.61
N LEU A 215 13.84 11.36 -35.52
CA LEU A 215 14.78 11.31 -34.40
C LEU A 215 16.05 10.54 -34.80
N TRP A 216 15.87 9.47 -35.55
CA TRP A 216 16.91 8.75 -36.29
C TRP A 216 16.29 8.04 -37.51
N GLU A 217 17.12 7.40 -38.33
CA GLU A 217 16.67 6.72 -39.54
C GLU A 217 15.60 5.64 -39.26
N GLY A 218 14.35 5.94 -39.65
CA GLY A 218 13.19 5.07 -39.48
C GLY A 218 12.38 5.27 -38.20
N LEU A 219 12.65 6.32 -37.40
CA LEU A 219 11.81 6.71 -36.26
C LEU A 219 11.38 8.17 -36.38
N GLU A 220 10.10 8.38 -36.57
CA GLU A 220 9.49 9.71 -36.66
C GLU A 220 9.38 10.35 -35.27
N ILE A 221 9.47 11.69 -35.22
CA ILE A 221 9.40 12.41 -33.95
C ILE A 221 8.04 12.22 -33.26
N GLU A 222 6.97 12.07 -34.04
CA GLU A 222 5.62 11.84 -33.54
C GLU A 222 5.49 10.53 -32.78
N GLU A 223 6.02 9.43 -33.33
CA GLU A 223 6.08 8.13 -32.67
C GLU A 223 6.94 8.20 -31.40
N ALA A 224 8.07 8.91 -31.49
CA ALA A 224 8.93 9.10 -30.32
C ALA A 224 8.19 9.82 -29.19
N ILE A 225 7.43 10.86 -29.52
CA ILE A 225 6.57 11.61 -28.59
C ILE A 225 5.43 10.73 -28.07
N PHE A 226 4.79 9.93 -28.92
CA PHE A 226 3.69 9.03 -28.56
C PHE A 226 4.12 8.02 -27.48
N PHE A 227 5.21 7.27 -27.70
CA PHE A 227 5.70 6.31 -26.71
C PHE A 227 6.18 6.96 -25.41
N LEU A 228 6.79 8.15 -25.51
CA LEU A 228 7.18 8.91 -24.32
C LEU A 228 5.95 9.37 -23.53
N ALA A 229 4.93 9.91 -24.21
CA ALA A 229 3.70 10.41 -23.59
C ALA A 229 2.91 9.28 -22.94
N THR A 230 2.72 8.15 -23.62
CA THR A 230 1.99 6.98 -23.10
C THR A 230 2.68 6.36 -21.88
N ASN A 231 4.00 6.15 -21.91
CA ASN A 231 4.73 5.67 -20.73
C ASN A 231 4.74 6.68 -19.58
N THR A 232 4.77 7.99 -19.88
CA THR A 232 4.63 9.04 -18.86
C THR A 232 3.25 9.01 -18.21
N LEU A 233 2.18 8.85 -18.99
CA LEU A 233 0.81 8.69 -18.48
C LEU A 233 0.69 7.49 -17.54
N ILE A 234 1.21 6.33 -17.95
CA ILE A 234 1.18 5.09 -17.14
C ILE A 234 1.93 5.31 -15.82
N VAL A 235 3.17 5.81 -15.87
CA VAL A 235 3.98 6.01 -14.66
C VAL A 235 3.39 7.10 -13.76
N PHE A 236 2.91 8.21 -14.30
CA PHE A 236 2.25 9.25 -13.50
C PHE A 236 0.95 8.75 -12.87
N GLY A 237 0.19 7.90 -13.57
CA GLY A 237 -0.99 7.23 -13.03
C GLY A 237 -0.64 6.32 -11.85
N LEU A 238 0.42 5.52 -11.98
CA LEU A 238 0.94 4.67 -10.89
C LEU A 238 1.46 5.48 -9.71
N VAL A 239 2.17 6.57 -9.97
CA VAL A 239 2.66 7.50 -8.94
C VAL A 239 1.50 8.18 -8.21
N ALA A 240 0.45 8.59 -8.92
CA ALA A 240 -0.76 9.13 -8.30
C ALA A 240 -1.47 8.08 -7.43
N PHE A 241 -1.53 6.82 -7.90
CA PHE A 241 -2.07 5.71 -7.12
C PHE A 241 -1.27 5.47 -5.82
N ASP A 242 0.06 5.43 -5.91
CA ASP A 242 0.94 5.30 -4.75
C ASP A 242 0.86 6.50 -3.80
N ASN A 243 0.67 7.71 -4.32
CA ASN A 243 0.45 8.91 -3.51
C ASN A 243 -0.86 8.79 -2.71
N ALA A 244 -1.95 8.41 -3.37
CA ALA A 244 -3.24 8.19 -2.71
C ALA A 244 -3.13 7.15 -1.60
N LEU A 245 -2.51 5.99 -1.87
CA LEU A 245 -2.29 4.95 -0.87
C LEU A 245 -1.39 5.41 0.28
N ALA A 246 -0.33 6.18 0.00
CA ALA A 246 0.54 6.70 1.04
C ALA A 246 -0.25 7.62 1.98
N ILE A 247 -1.14 8.47 1.46
CA ILE A 247 -2.00 9.35 2.25
C ILE A 247 -2.98 8.52 3.10
N LEU A 248 -3.68 7.55 2.49
CA LEU A 248 -4.64 6.69 3.18
C LEU A 248 -4.01 5.91 4.33
N HIS A 249 -2.87 5.27 4.09
CA HIS A 249 -2.20 4.46 5.11
C HIS A 249 -1.51 5.31 6.19
N THR A 250 -1.03 6.50 5.83
CA THR A 250 -0.37 7.37 6.81
C THR A 250 -1.39 8.07 7.69
N PHE A 251 -2.53 8.49 7.14
CA PHE A 251 -3.52 9.30 7.85
C PHE A 251 -4.93 8.67 7.77
N PRO A 252 -5.14 7.48 8.35
CA PRO A 252 -6.43 6.80 8.30
C PRO A 252 -7.55 7.64 8.95
N SER A 253 -7.24 8.44 9.96
CA SER A 253 -8.21 9.32 10.65
C SER A 253 -8.77 10.46 9.80
N LEU A 254 -8.21 10.73 8.61
CA LEU A 254 -8.74 11.73 7.69
C LEU A 254 -9.89 11.20 6.83
N PHE A 255 -10.19 9.90 6.90
CA PHE A 255 -11.16 9.22 6.05
C PHE A 255 -12.20 8.49 6.93
N PRO A 256 -13.47 8.42 6.47
CA PRO A 256 -14.57 7.86 7.26
C PRO A 256 -14.47 6.34 7.47
N ASP A 257 -13.82 5.61 6.56
CA ASP A 257 -13.62 4.16 6.68
C ASP A 257 -12.16 3.83 7.04
N PRO A 258 -11.92 2.80 7.89
CA PRO A 258 -10.57 2.28 8.10
C PRO A 258 -10.00 1.82 6.76
N ALA A 259 -8.85 2.38 6.38
CA ALA A 259 -8.24 2.27 5.04
C ALA A 259 -8.43 0.87 4.41
N PRO A 260 -9.35 0.72 3.44
CA PRO A 260 -9.70 -0.60 2.89
C PRO A 260 -8.49 -1.21 2.19
N GLN A 261 -8.35 -2.54 2.28
CA GLN A 261 -7.24 -3.27 1.63
C GLN A 261 -7.18 -3.02 0.12
N LEU A 262 -8.35 -2.80 -0.51
CA LEU A 262 -8.52 -2.43 -1.91
C LEU A 262 -9.41 -1.17 -1.98
N PRO A 263 -8.82 0.04 -2.00
CA PRO A 263 -9.61 1.27 -2.01
C PRO A 263 -10.32 1.49 -3.34
N SER A 264 -11.57 1.93 -3.27
CA SER A 264 -12.33 2.33 -4.46
C SER A 264 -11.68 3.55 -5.14
N PRO A 265 -11.93 3.76 -6.45
CA PRO A 265 -11.42 4.94 -7.16
C PRO A 265 -11.85 6.26 -6.50
N VAL A 266 -13.04 6.30 -5.89
CA VAL A 266 -13.55 7.49 -5.17
C VAL A 266 -12.68 7.79 -3.95
N VAL A 267 -12.35 6.78 -3.15
CA VAL A 267 -11.50 6.93 -1.95
C VAL A 267 -10.08 7.34 -2.36
N LEU A 268 -9.53 6.77 -3.43
CA LEU A 268 -8.23 7.18 -3.98
C LEU A 268 -8.23 8.66 -4.38
N MET A 269 -9.30 9.13 -5.04
CA MET A 269 -9.43 10.54 -5.40
C MET A 269 -9.60 11.45 -4.19
N GLN A 270 -10.42 11.05 -3.19
CA GLN A 270 -10.56 11.78 -1.93
C GLN A 270 -9.21 11.95 -1.23
N ALA A 271 -8.37 10.91 -1.24
CA ALA A 271 -7.02 10.97 -0.69
C ALA A 271 -6.14 11.96 -1.45
N LEU A 272 -6.15 11.96 -2.79
CA LEU A 272 -5.40 12.92 -3.62
C LEU A 272 -5.85 14.38 -3.44
N PHE A 273 -7.14 14.60 -3.12
CA PHE A 273 -7.66 15.93 -2.80
C PHE A 273 -7.47 16.35 -1.34
N ALA A 274 -6.95 15.46 -0.47
CA ALA A 274 -6.68 15.79 0.91
C ALA A 274 -5.63 16.91 1.00
N SER A 275 -5.99 18.00 1.66
CA SER A 275 -5.11 19.16 1.81
C SER A 275 -3.86 18.77 2.61
N PRO A 276 -2.63 19.04 2.10
CA PRO A 276 -1.39 18.79 2.85
C PRO A 276 -1.27 19.59 4.16
N LYS A 277 -2.14 20.58 4.39
CA LYS A 277 -2.24 21.29 5.68
C LYS A 277 -2.79 20.41 6.81
N LYS A 278 -3.51 19.33 6.47
CA LYS A 278 -4.07 18.38 7.44
C LYS A 278 -3.07 17.28 7.82
N TYR A 279 -1.91 17.22 7.17
CA TYR A 279 -0.91 16.20 7.46
C TYR A 279 -0.19 16.54 8.77
N ASP A 280 -0.15 15.57 9.67
CA ASP A 280 0.65 15.64 10.88
C ASP A 280 2.14 15.55 10.51
N GLU A 281 2.86 16.66 10.66
CA GLU A 281 4.29 16.76 10.36
C GLU A 281 5.13 15.88 11.28
N ALA A 282 4.77 15.76 12.56
CA ALA A 282 5.50 14.94 13.52
C ALA A 282 5.44 13.46 13.12
N ARG A 283 4.27 12.99 12.67
CA ARG A 283 4.10 11.64 12.14
C ARG A 283 4.99 11.39 10.91
N LEU A 284 5.01 12.33 9.96
CA LEU A 284 5.86 12.19 8.77
C LEU A 284 7.35 12.16 9.13
N GLU A 285 7.79 12.99 10.07
CA GLU A 285 9.19 13.01 10.49
C GLU A 285 9.58 11.73 11.21
N GLY A 286 8.75 11.21 12.11
CA GLY A 286 9.03 9.93 12.77
C GLY A 286 9.13 8.75 11.80
N LEU A 287 8.32 8.72 10.74
CA LEU A 287 8.46 7.73 9.68
C LEU A 287 9.79 7.87 8.90
N ARG A 288 10.24 9.10 8.61
CA ARG A 288 11.55 9.33 7.97
C ARG A 288 12.69 8.87 8.85
N GLU A 289 12.64 9.22 10.13
CA GLU A 289 13.65 8.82 11.11
C GLU A 289 13.67 7.30 11.31
N ALA A 290 12.51 6.64 11.41
CA ALA A 290 12.42 5.18 11.51
C ALA A 290 13.09 4.47 10.33
N VAL A 291 12.81 4.92 9.10
CA VAL A 291 13.44 4.39 7.89
C VAL A 291 14.94 4.68 7.86
N HIS A 292 15.36 5.88 8.27
CA HIS A 292 16.78 6.26 8.34
C HIS A 292 17.54 5.40 9.36
N ARG A 293 16.98 5.21 10.56
CA ARG A 293 17.51 4.35 11.61
C ARG A 293 17.68 2.92 11.10
N LEU A 294 16.65 2.34 10.48
CA LEU A 294 16.73 0.99 9.90
C LEU A 294 17.82 0.87 8.83
N LYS A 295 17.85 1.80 7.87
CA LYS A 295 18.85 1.80 6.79
C LYS A 295 20.28 1.90 7.31
N ARG A 296 20.50 2.68 8.38
CA ARG A 296 21.81 2.87 9.02
C ARG A 296 22.23 1.65 9.83
N LYS A 297 21.32 1.08 10.63
CA LYS A 297 21.64 0.03 11.62
C LYS A 297 21.59 -1.39 11.04
N SER A 298 20.68 -1.70 10.10
CA SER A 298 20.60 -3.02 9.48
C SER A 298 20.30 -3.00 7.98
N ARG A 299 21.33 -3.31 7.19
CA ARG A 299 21.19 -3.44 5.73
C ARG A 299 20.41 -4.68 5.29
N SER A 300 20.34 -5.74 6.12
CA SER A 300 19.58 -6.97 5.80
C SER A 300 18.10 -6.77 6.10
N PHE A 301 17.77 -6.24 7.29
CA PHE A 301 16.39 -5.93 7.64
C PHE A 301 15.81 -4.80 6.78
N TYR A 302 16.62 -3.83 6.33
CA TYR A 302 16.15 -2.83 5.36
C TYR A 302 15.71 -3.45 4.01
N LEU A 303 16.41 -4.49 3.54
CA LEU A 303 15.98 -5.21 2.34
C LEU A 303 14.73 -6.04 2.63
N ALA A 304 14.71 -6.79 3.73
CA ALA A 304 13.56 -7.60 4.11
C ALA A 304 12.29 -6.75 4.31
N SER A 305 12.41 -5.58 4.93
CA SER A 305 11.28 -4.67 5.16
C SER A 305 10.62 -4.19 3.86
N SER A 306 11.36 -4.15 2.74
CA SER A 306 10.81 -3.80 1.42
C SER A 306 9.87 -4.83 0.82
N THR A 307 9.86 -6.05 1.36
CA THR A 307 8.94 -7.11 0.93
C THR A 307 7.57 -7.01 1.59
N PHE A 308 7.48 -6.33 2.74
CA PHE A 308 6.20 -5.99 3.39
C PHE A 308 5.49 -4.86 2.63
N GLN A 309 4.17 -4.77 2.76
CA GLN A 309 3.34 -3.78 2.08
C GLN A 309 2.36 -3.09 3.05
N GLY A 310 1.87 -1.92 2.68
CA GLY A 310 0.78 -1.23 3.37
C GLY A 310 1.08 -0.87 4.83
N LEU A 311 0.02 -0.91 5.66
CA LEU A 311 0.06 -0.56 7.08
C LEU A 311 0.99 -1.45 7.91
N LEU A 312 1.09 -2.74 7.58
CA LEU A 312 1.99 -3.66 8.30
C LEU A 312 3.45 -3.22 8.19
N ARG A 313 3.89 -2.77 7.00
CA ARG A 313 5.26 -2.23 6.83
C ARG A 313 5.48 -0.99 7.70
N THR A 314 4.48 -0.12 7.81
CA THR A 314 4.51 1.07 8.67
C THR A 314 4.70 0.68 10.13
N ASP A 315 3.85 -0.20 10.64
CA ASP A 315 3.85 -0.60 12.05
C ASP A 315 5.15 -1.32 12.43
N LEU A 316 5.66 -2.21 11.56
CA LEU A 316 6.93 -2.90 11.77
C LEU A 316 8.15 -1.94 11.74
N LEU A 317 8.12 -0.89 10.90
CA LEU A 317 9.16 0.14 10.87
C LEU A 317 9.18 0.94 12.18
N LEU A 318 8.01 1.29 12.70
CA LEU A 318 7.85 2.01 13.96
C LEU A 318 8.28 1.16 15.14
N LEU A 319 7.85 -0.12 15.18
CA LEU A 319 8.27 -1.09 16.20
C LEU A 319 9.80 -1.27 16.20
N TYR A 320 10.41 -1.51 15.03
CA TYR A 320 11.86 -1.62 14.92
C TYR A 320 12.56 -0.35 15.43
N SER A 321 12.02 0.82 15.07
CA SER A 321 12.58 2.10 15.51
C SER A 321 12.51 2.26 17.04
N PHE A 322 11.41 1.87 17.67
CA PHE A 322 11.26 1.89 19.13
C PHE A 322 12.26 0.94 19.78
N CYS A 323 12.28 -0.34 19.38
CA CYS A 323 13.20 -1.34 19.95
C CYS A 323 14.65 -0.86 19.84
N ARG A 324 15.04 -0.29 18.70
CA ARG A 324 16.41 0.20 18.52
C ARG A 324 16.72 1.44 19.35
N VAL A 325 15.76 2.33 19.55
CA VAL A 325 15.93 3.51 20.40
C VAL A 325 16.05 3.11 21.87
N ALA A 326 15.19 2.20 22.34
CA ALA A 326 15.25 1.71 23.71
C ALA A 326 16.60 1.03 24.01
N ASP A 327 17.05 0.17 23.09
CA ASP A 327 18.36 -0.49 23.15
C ASP A 327 19.52 0.52 23.10
N ASP A 328 19.49 1.49 22.18
CA ASP A 328 20.52 2.54 22.08
C ASP A 328 20.59 3.44 23.34
N LEU A 329 19.47 3.71 24.02
CA LEU A 329 19.46 4.50 25.26
C LEU A 329 20.18 3.77 26.39
N VAL A 330 19.98 2.45 26.51
CA VAL A 330 20.62 1.64 27.55
C VAL A 330 22.10 1.35 27.20
N ASP A 331 22.39 0.92 25.97
CA ASP A 331 23.74 0.50 25.57
C ASP A 331 24.74 1.66 25.44
N ASN A 332 24.28 2.86 25.10
CA ASN A 332 25.15 4.04 24.96
C ASN A 332 25.18 4.91 26.23
N ALA A 333 24.55 4.48 27.32
CA ALA A 333 24.62 5.20 28.60
C ALA A 333 26.08 5.29 29.09
N ALA A 334 26.46 6.42 29.67
CA ALA A 334 27.81 6.66 30.17
C ALA A 334 28.11 5.87 31.46
N SER A 335 27.07 5.40 32.16
CA SER A 335 27.19 4.65 33.41
C SER A 335 26.02 3.69 33.62
N ALA A 336 26.23 2.65 34.43
CA ALA A 336 25.16 1.72 34.83
C ALA A 336 24.01 2.41 35.59
N THR A 337 24.27 3.53 36.27
CA THR A 337 23.24 4.34 36.92
C THR A 337 22.35 5.04 35.90
N GLU A 338 22.94 5.66 34.88
CA GLU A 338 22.20 6.30 33.79
C GLU A 338 21.38 5.26 33.01
N ALA A 339 21.94 4.08 32.74
CA ALA A 339 21.20 3.00 32.09
C ALA A 339 19.95 2.56 32.89
N LYS A 340 20.06 2.46 34.22
CA LYS A 340 18.91 2.17 35.10
C LYS A 340 17.87 3.30 35.08
N GLU A 341 18.30 4.55 35.02
CA GLU A 341 17.40 5.70 34.86
C GLU A 341 16.65 5.63 33.53
N TRP A 342 17.31 5.27 32.43
CA TRP A 342 16.64 5.06 31.13
C TRP A 342 15.60 3.94 31.19
N ILE A 343 15.92 2.81 31.83
CA ILE A 343 14.95 1.72 32.03
C ILE A 343 13.77 2.19 32.89
N ALA A 344 13.99 2.98 33.94
CA ALA A 344 12.92 3.54 34.76
C ALA A 344 12.02 4.52 33.97
N HIS A 345 12.61 5.37 33.13
CA HIS A 345 11.87 6.25 32.22
C HIS A 345 11.05 5.46 31.20
N LEU A 346 11.59 4.38 30.63
CA LEU A 346 10.88 3.50 29.72
C LEU A 346 9.72 2.77 30.40
N ASN A 347 9.89 2.31 31.64
CA ASN A 347 8.80 1.72 32.44
C ASN A 347 7.67 2.73 32.67
N THR A 348 8.01 3.96 33.07
CA THR A 348 7.02 5.05 33.26
C THR A 348 6.31 5.39 31.96
N PHE A 349 7.05 5.38 30.84
CA PHE A 349 6.47 5.54 29.51
C PHE A 349 5.44 4.44 29.20
N LEU A 350 5.76 3.17 29.47
CA LEU A 350 4.82 2.06 29.27
C LEU A 350 3.59 2.18 30.17
N ASP A 351 3.75 2.56 31.44
CA ASP A 351 2.62 2.79 32.34
C ASP A 351 1.66 3.84 31.77
N LEU A 352 2.18 4.97 31.30
CA LEU A 352 1.37 6.01 30.68
C LEU A 352 0.76 5.54 29.36
N ALA A 353 1.51 4.83 28.51
CA ALA A 353 1.05 4.39 27.19
C ALA A 353 -0.15 3.42 27.30
N TYR A 354 -0.19 2.60 28.35
CA TYR A 354 -1.25 1.63 28.61
C TYR A 354 -2.32 2.11 29.61
N SER A 355 -2.22 3.35 30.12
CA SER A 355 -3.23 3.97 31.00
C SER A 355 -4.47 4.53 30.27
N GLY A 356 -4.55 4.34 28.95
CA GLY A 356 -5.66 4.77 28.10
C GLY A 356 -5.51 6.17 27.50
N PRO A 357 -6.44 6.62 26.62
CA PRO A 357 -6.24 7.83 25.80
C PRO A 357 -6.05 9.13 26.58
N ARG A 358 -6.59 9.22 27.80
CA ARG A 358 -6.49 10.42 28.66
C ARG A 358 -5.07 10.72 29.14
N SER A 359 -4.19 9.72 29.19
CA SER A 359 -2.78 9.91 29.59
C SER A 359 -1.88 10.41 28.45
N ARG A 360 -2.38 10.47 27.20
CA ARG A 360 -1.57 10.85 26.02
C ARG A 360 -0.86 12.21 26.17
N PRO A 361 -1.49 13.28 26.70
CA PRO A 361 -0.77 14.55 26.94
C PRO A 361 0.35 14.42 27.97
N ALA A 362 0.14 13.64 29.03
CA ALA A 362 1.17 13.38 30.04
C ALA A 362 2.32 12.54 29.47
N LEU A 363 2.02 11.57 28.61
CA LEU A 363 3.03 10.78 27.89
C LEU A 363 3.88 11.67 26.98
N ILE A 364 3.26 12.54 26.19
CA ILE A 364 4.00 13.46 25.30
C ILE A 364 4.90 14.38 26.14
N LYS A 365 4.38 14.93 27.24
CA LYS A 365 5.16 15.76 28.17
C LYS A 365 6.35 15.00 28.75
N LEU A 366 6.14 13.76 29.23
CA LEU A 366 7.23 12.91 29.73
C LEU A 366 8.32 12.72 28.66
N VAL A 367 7.92 12.39 27.44
CA VAL A 367 8.85 12.18 26.33
C VAL A 367 9.62 13.46 25.99
N ASP A 368 8.97 14.62 26.01
CA ASP A 368 9.61 15.90 25.71
C ASP A 368 10.58 16.38 26.80
N GLU A 369 10.29 16.09 28.07
CA GLU A 369 11.09 16.52 29.21
C GLU A 369 12.25 15.56 29.51
N GLN A 370 11.99 14.24 29.43
CA GLN A 370 12.94 13.23 29.92
C GLN A 370 13.76 12.57 28.82
N PHE A 371 13.31 12.56 27.56
CA PHE A 371 13.99 11.83 26.49
C PHE A 371 14.72 12.75 25.49
N PRO A 372 15.89 12.31 24.96
CA PRO A 372 16.63 13.04 23.93
C PRO A 372 15.78 13.29 22.68
N ALA A 373 15.95 14.46 22.05
CA ALA A 373 15.12 14.90 20.92
C ALA A 373 15.05 13.90 19.76
N ASP A 374 16.17 13.22 19.45
CA ASP A 374 16.29 12.24 18.36
C ASP A 374 15.65 10.88 18.66
N THR A 375 15.12 10.67 19.87
CA THR A 375 14.44 9.43 20.29
C THR A 375 12.93 9.56 20.36
N ARG A 376 12.42 10.79 20.54
CA ARG A 376 11.02 11.08 20.89
C ARG A 376 10.01 10.53 19.90
N SER A 377 10.30 10.65 18.61
CA SER A 377 9.39 10.18 17.56
C SER A 377 9.16 8.67 17.60
N ALA A 378 10.19 7.89 17.97
CA ALA A 378 10.09 6.43 18.06
C ALA A 378 9.22 5.99 19.23
N LEU A 379 9.23 6.75 20.32
CA LEU A 379 8.42 6.52 21.51
C LEU A 379 6.95 6.89 21.24
N VAL A 380 6.68 8.12 20.78
CA VAL A 380 5.31 8.63 20.60
C VAL A 380 4.54 7.92 19.48
N GLN A 381 5.25 7.36 18.50
CA GLN A 381 4.65 6.70 17.34
C GLN A 381 4.65 5.17 17.41
N LEU A 382 5.07 4.58 18.53
CA LEU A 382 4.87 3.14 18.77
C LEU A 382 3.36 2.84 18.73
N PRO A 383 2.87 1.89 17.90
CA PRO A 383 1.45 1.53 17.84
C PRO A 383 1.02 0.69 19.05
N THR A 384 1.02 1.28 20.25
CA THR A 384 0.70 0.59 21.52
C THR A 384 -0.74 0.10 21.57
N GLU A 385 -1.64 0.69 20.78
CA GLU A 385 -3.03 0.20 20.63
C GLU A 385 -3.12 -1.18 19.95
N LYS A 386 -2.06 -1.62 19.26
CA LYS A 386 -2.00 -2.89 18.51
C LYS A 386 -1.09 -3.94 19.18
N LEU A 387 -0.47 -3.57 20.30
CA LEU A 387 0.56 -4.37 20.96
C LEU A 387 0.14 -4.68 22.39
N SER A 388 0.51 -5.86 22.87
CA SER A 388 0.40 -6.21 24.27
C SER A 388 1.47 -5.48 25.08
N ARG A 389 1.13 -5.12 26.34
CA ARG A 389 2.11 -4.54 27.27
C ARG A 389 3.24 -5.51 27.62
N GLN A 390 2.91 -6.79 27.81
CA GLN A 390 3.84 -7.78 28.37
C GLN A 390 5.14 -7.96 27.56
N PRO A 391 5.13 -8.11 26.21
CA PRO A 391 6.37 -8.22 25.44
C PRO A 391 7.28 -7.00 25.53
N LEU A 392 6.71 -5.79 25.60
CA LEU A 392 7.48 -4.57 25.80
C LEU A 392 8.12 -4.53 27.19
N GLN A 393 7.39 -4.98 28.21
CA GLN A 393 7.90 -5.09 29.58
C GLN A 393 9.03 -6.11 29.68
N ASP A 394 8.86 -7.28 29.05
CA ASP A 394 9.85 -8.35 29.03
C ASP A 394 11.13 -7.92 28.28
N LEU A 395 11.00 -7.09 27.24
CA LEU A 395 12.15 -6.46 26.58
C LEU A 395 12.95 -5.58 27.55
N LEU A 396 12.28 -4.75 28.36
CA LEU A 396 12.95 -3.95 29.39
C LEU A 396 13.64 -4.82 30.46
N LEU A 397 13.00 -5.93 30.86
CA LEU A 397 13.62 -6.92 31.75
C LEU A 397 14.84 -7.61 31.13
N GLY A 398 14.94 -7.65 29.79
CA GLY A 398 16.15 -8.08 29.08
C GLY A 398 17.30 -7.09 29.26
N PHE A 399 17.01 -5.79 29.19
CA PHE A 399 18.00 -4.73 29.45
C PHE A 399 18.50 -4.75 30.90
N ASP A 400 17.63 -5.06 31.87
CA ASP A 400 18.06 -5.26 33.26
C ASP A 400 19.06 -6.42 33.40
N MET A 401 18.91 -7.49 32.62
CA MET A 401 19.88 -8.60 32.58
C MET A 401 21.22 -8.14 32.00
N ASP A 402 21.23 -7.27 30.99
CA ASP A 402 22.47 -6.73 30.42
C ASP A 402 23.27 -5.89 31.43
N LEU A 403 22.58 -5.18 32.33
CA LEU A 403 23.24 -4.41 33.40
C LEU A 403 23.80 -5.29 34.53
N ALA A 404 23.36 -6.54 34.63
CA ALA A 404 23.86 -7.46 35.64
C ALA A 404 25.26 -8.03 35.30
N PHE A 405 25.74 -7.86 34.06
CA PHE A 405 27.10 -8.28 33.67
C PHE A 405 28.22 -7.54 34.42
N ASP A 406 27.96 -6.32 34.89
CA ASP A 406 28.92 -5.53 35.67
C ASP A 406 29.00 -5.98 37.15
N THR A 407 28.23 -7.00 37.54
CA THR A 407 28.21 -7.52 38.91
C THR A 407 29.11 -8.75 39.07
N ALA A 408 29.49 -9.07 40.31
CA ALA A 408 30.36 -10.22 40.61
C ALA A 408 29.74 -11.59 40.24
N SER A 409 28.42 -11.63 39.98
CA SER A 409 27.70 -12.84 39.58
C SER A 409 27.12 -12.63 38.17
N PRO A 410 27.73 -13.22 37.13
CA PRO A 410 27.27 -13.08 35.76
C PRO A 410 25.82 -13.56 35.59
N PRO A 411 25.01 -12.93 34.73
CA PRO A 411 23.59 -13.26 34.62
C PRO A 411 23.29 -14.58 33.90
N ILE A 412 24.23 -15.13 33.12
CA ILE A 412 24.02 -16.34 32.31
C ILE A 412 24.82 -17.52 32.89
N GLN A 413 24.22 -18.29 33.80
CA GLN A 413 24.88 -19.42 34.44
C GLN A 413 24.69 -20.71 33.64
N ASN A 414 23.48 -20.93 33.13
CA ASN A 414 23.08 -22.15 32.43
C ASN A 414 22.34 -21.86 31.11
N GLU A 415 21.90 -22.93 30.44
CA GLU A 415 21.18 -22.84 29.16
C GLU A 415 19.80 -22.20 29.30
N ASP A 416 19.12 -22.38 30.45
CA ASP A 416 17.83 -21.77 30.72
C ASP A 416 17.96 -20.24 30.88
N ASP A 417 19.01 -19.76 31.53
CA ASP A 417 19.29 -18.32 31.63
C ASP A 417 19.56 -17.71 30.25
N LEU A 418 20.34 -18.40 29.41
CA LEU A 418 20.61 -17.98 28.03
C LEU A 418 19.32 -17.94 27.21
N LYS A 419 18.47 -18.94 27.36
CA LYS A 419 17.16 -19.00 26.71
C LYS A 419 16.27 -17.87 27.20
N LEU A 420 16.11 -17.67 28.50
CA LEU A 420 15.31 -16.59 29.09
C LEU A 420 15.77 -15.20 28.62
N TYR A 421 17.09 -14.95 28.62
CA TYR A 421 17.65 -13.73 28.07
C TYR A 421 17.23 -13.53 26.61
N SER A 422 17.38 -14.58 25.80
CA SER A 422 17.08 -14.54 24.37
C SER A 422 15.57 -14.39 24.09
N GLU A 423 14.72 -14.98 24.93
CA GLU A 423 13.27 -14.78 24.88
C GLU A 423 12.93 -13.30 25.13
N ARG A 424 13.54 -12.69 26.15
CA ARG A 424 13.31 -11.28 26.51
C ARG A 424 13.78 -10.28 25.45
N VAL A 425 14.97 -10.44 24.90
CA VAL A 425 15.54 -9.44 23.97
C VAL A 425 15.18 -9.66 22.49
N ALA A 426 14.74 -10.88 22.12
CA ALA A 426 14.42 -11.19 20.72
C ALA A 426 13.10 -11.96 20.54
N GLY A 427 12.78 -12.90 21.45
CA GLY A 427 11.50 -13.62 21.42
C GLY A 427 10.29 -12.69 21.54
N THR A 428 10.34 -11.73 22.46
CA THR A 428 9.32 -10.68 22.64
C THR A 428 9.15 -9.81 21.40
N VAL A 429 10.24 -9.48 20.71
CA VAL A 429 10.21 -8.70 19.46
C VAL A 429 9.49 -9.48 18.37
N ALA A 430 9.76 -10.78 18.26
CA ALA A 430 9.05 -11.66 17.35
C ALA A 430 7.55 -11.76 17.69
N GLN A 431 7.20 -11.85 18.98
CA GLN A 431 5.82 -11.81 19.44
C GLN A 431 5.12 -10.50 19.02
N MET A 432 5.73 -9.34 19.27
CA MET A 432 5.17 -8.04 18.85
C MET A 432 5.01 -7.94 17.33
N CYS A 433 5.93 -8.51 16.55
CA CYS A 433 5.77 -8.56 15.09
C CYS A 433 4.55 -9.40 14.68
N ILE A 434 4.30 -10.53 15.35
CA ILE A 434 3.15 -11.41 15.09
C ILE A 434 1.85 -10.74 15.52
N GLU A 435 1.82 -10.05 16.65
CA GLU A 435 0.66 -9.27 17.11
C GLU A 435 0.23 -8.23 16.07
N LEU A 436 1.19 -7.48 15.50
CA LEU A 436 0.92 -6.55 14.41
C LEU A 436 0.37 -7.23 13.14
N ILE A 437 0.84 -8.44 12.83
CA ILE A 437 0.33 -9.23 11.69
C ILE A 437 -1.12 -9.65 11.96
N PHE A 438 -1.44 -10.18 13.15
CA PHE A 438 -2.80 -10.58 13.50
C PHE A 438 -3.75 -9.41 13.59
N HIS A 439 -3.29 -8.24 14.06
CA HIS A 439 -4.08 -7.02 14.03
C HIS A 439 -4.35 -6.55 12.58
N THR A 440 -3.41 -6.73 11.66
CA THR A 440 -3.59 -6.34 10.25
C THR A 440 -4.49 -7.32 9.48
N TYR A 441 -4.40 -8.61 9.78
CA TYR A 441 -5.08 -9.69 9.05
C TYR A 441 -6.04 -10.48 9.97
N ILE A 442 -7.09 -9.79 10.40
CA ILE A 442 -8.12 -10.31 11.31
C ILE A 442 -8.81 -11.56 10.73
N GLY A 443 -9.00 -12.59 11.59
CA GLY A 443 -9.83 -13.76 11.26
C GLY A 443 -9.13 -14.86 10.45
N SER A 444 -7.81 -14.81 10.31
CA SER A 444 -7.04 -15.80 9.53
C SER A 444 -6.81 -17.14 10.24
N LEU A 445 -6.76 -17.15 11.58
CA LEU A 445 -6.42 -18.31 12.41
C LEU A 445 -7.30 -18.36 13.67
N SER A 446 -7.55 -19.57 14.19
CA SER A 446 -8.18 -19.78 15.50
C SER A 446 -7.25 -19.34 16.64
N LYS A 447 -7.79 -19.10 17.85
CA LYS A 447 -6.97 -18.69 19.01
C LYS A 447 -5.87 -19.71 19.37
N ALA A 448 -6.14 -21.01 19.15
CA ALA A 448 -5.16 -22.06 19.42
C ALA A 448 -4.00 -22.01 18.41
N GLU A 449 -4.31 -21.84 17.13
CA GLU A 449 -3.31 -21.68 16.06
C GLU A 449 -2.51 -20.38 16.23
N GLN A 450 -3.17 -19.27 16.60
CA GLN A 450 -2.48 -18.00 16.90
C GLN A 450 -1.42 -18.19 17.99
N ARG A 451 -1.78 -18.89 19.08
CA ARG A 451 -0.85 -19.18 20.17
C ARG A 451 0.30 -20.10 19.75
N GLU A 452 0.04 -21.07 18.87
CA GLU A 452 1.11 -21.91 18.30
C GLU A 452 2.09 -21.07 17.48
N VAL A 453 1.58 -20.17 16.63
CA VAL A 453 2.38 -19.26 15.81
C VAL A 453 3.18 -18.29 16.68
N GLU A 454 2.58 -17.72 17.73
CA GLU A 454 3.26 -16.85 18.69
C GLU A 454 4.41 -17.58 19.39
N ASN A 455 4.17 -18.79 19.90
CA ASN A 455 5.20 -19.63 20.52
C ASN A 455 6.34 -19.94 19.54
N ALA A 456 6.01 -20.30 18.30
CA ALA A 456 6.99 -20.53 17.26
C ALA A 456 7.76 -19.25 16.90
N GLY A 457 7.10 -18.10 16.88
CA GLY A 457 7.72 -16.79 16.71
C GLY A 457 8.73 -16.49 17.81
N ASN A 458 8.37 -16.73 19.07
CA ASN A 458 9.27 -16.56 20.20
C ASN A 458 10.53 -17.43 20.04
N LEU A 459 10.36 -18.74 19.81
CA LEU A 459 11.47 -19.67 19.58
C LEU A 459 12.34 -19.26 18.37
N MET A 460 11.72 -18.71 17.31
CA MET A 460 12.45 -18.13 16.18
C MET A 460 13.27 -16.90 16.61
N GLY A 461 12.73 -16.02 17.44
CA GLY A 461 13.47 -14.90 18.03
C GLY A 461 14.70 -15.38 18.83
N VAL A 462 14.53 -16.41 19.65
CA VAL A 462 15.63 -17.06 20.38
C VAL A 462 16.69 -17.61 19.42
N ALA A 463 16.28 -18.29 18.35
CA ALA A 463 17.20 -18.79 17.33
C ALA A 463 18.04 -17.66 16.70
N LEU A 464 17.39 -16.54 16.36
CA LEU A 464 18.09 -15.37 15.80
C LEU A 464 19.06 -14.76 16.81
N GLN A 465 18.71 -14.72 18.10
CA GLN A 465 19.60 -14.20 19.14
C GLN A 465 20.79 -15.12 19.41
N TYR A 466 20.64 -16.44 19.31
CA TYR A 466 21.77 -17.37 19.39
C TYR A 466 22.75 -17.16 18.23
N VAL A 467 22.26 -16.91 17.01
CA VAL A 467 23.12 -16.53 15.88
C VAL A 467 23.80 -15.18 16.15
N ASN A 468 23.11 -14.23 16.78
CA ASN A 468 23.65 -12.92 17.15
C ASN A 468 24.81 -13.05 18.14
N ILE A 469 24.61 -13.79 19.25
CA ILE A 469 25.63 -14.06 20.26
C ILE A 469 26.82 -14.82 19.63
N ALA A 470 26.55 -15.85 18.82
CA ALA A 470 27.60 -16.61 18.13
C ALA A 470 28.41 -15.74 17.15
N ARG A 471 27.82 -14.68 16.59
CA ARG A 471 28.51 -13.73 15.70
C ARG A 471 29.42 -12.80 16.47
N ASP A 472 28.94 -12.29 17.61
CA ASP A 472 29.49 -11.11 18.28
C ASP A 472 30.31 -11.39 19.53
N ILE A 473 30.61 -12.67 19.87
CA ILE A 473 31.47 -13.08 21.01
C ILE A 473 32.67 -12.14 21.25
N ALA A 474 33.46 -11.84 20.22
CA ALA A 474 34.66 -10.99 20.34
C ALA A 474 34.38 -9.48 20.40
N VAL A 475 33.21 -9.03 19.97
CA VAL A 475 32.75 -7.65 20.12
C VAL A 475 32.20 -7.45 21.53
N ASP A 476 31.38 -8.39 22.01
CA ASP A 476 30.78 -8.37 23.34
C ASP A 476 31.85 -8.47 24.44
N ALA A 477 32.86 -9.32 24.24
CA ALA A 477 33.99 -9.43 25.16
C ALA A 477 34.75 -8.11 25.36
N LYS A 478 34.81 -7.23 24.35
CA LYS A 478 35.51 -5.94 24.45
C LYS A 478 34.78 -4.94 25.34
N ILE A 479 33.48 -5.10 25.50
CA ILE A 479 32.65 -4.29 26.39
C ILE A 479 32.36 -5.01 27.71
N GLY A 480 33.10 -6.09 28.01
CA GLY A 480 32.99 -6.81 29.28
C GLY A 480 31.85 -7.83 29.36
N ARG A 481 31.12 -8.09 28.27
CA ARG A 481 29.94 -8.99 28.29
C ARG A 481 30.29 -10.39 27.75
N VAL A 482 29.81 -11.43 28.43
CA VAL A 482 29.96 -12.85 28.01
C VAL A 482 28.63 -13.57 28.14
N TYR A 483 27.87 -13.65 27.05
CA TYR A 483 26.56 -14.34 27.02
C TYR A 483 26.66 -15.87 26.97
N LEU A 484 27.88 -16.44 26.95
CA LEU A 484 28.07 -17.89 26.95
C LEU A 484 27.79 -18.45 28.36
N PRO A 485 26.95 -19.50 28.49
CA PRO A 485 26.66 -20.11 29.79
C PRO A 485 27.92 -20.52 30.55
N ALA A 486 28.00 -20.17 31.83
CA ALA A 486 29.12 -20.53 32.70
C ALA A 486 29.36 -22.05 32.77
N THR A 487 28.27 -22.83 32.76
CA THR A 487 28.30 -24.30 32.67
C THR A 487 29.02 -24.79 31.41
N TRP A 488 28.72 -24.22 30.24
CA TRP A 488 29.37 -24.60 28.97
C TRP A 488 30.83 -24.18 28.93
N LEU A 489 31.17 -23.03 29.51
CA LEU A 489 32.54 -22.58 29.65
C LEU A 489 33.35 -23.55 30.52
N ALA A 490 32.79 -23.94 31.67
CA ALA A 490 33.42 -24.90 32.58
C ALA A 490 33.65 -26.28 31.92
N GLU A 491 32.67 -26.79 31.17
CA GLU A 491 32.80 -28.02 30.38
C GLU A 491 33.96 -27.96 29.37
N ALA A 492 34.18 -26.79 28.76
CA ALA A 492 35.29 -26.55 27.83
C ALA A 492 36.62 -26.18 28.52
N GLY A 493 36.67 -26.15 29.86
CA GLY A 493 37.84 -25.71 30.63
C GLY A 493 38.17 -24.22 30.43
N LEU A 494 37.14 -23.39 30.20
CA LEU A 494 37.22 -21.94 30.08
C LEU A 494 36.54 -21.28 31.28
N SER A 495 36.97 -20.06 31.61
CA SER A 495 36.26 -19.14 32.49
C SER A 495 35.84 -17.91 31.69
N GLN A 496 34.89 -17.13 32.21
CA GLN A 496 34.50 -15.88 31.55
C GLN A 496 35.66 -14.91 31.41
N GLU A 497 36.51 -14.78 32.43
CA GLU A 497 37.73 -13.96 32.39
C GLU A 497 38.67 -14.36 31.25
N LEU A 498 38.78 -15.67 30.97
CA LEU A 498 39.58 -16.16 29.85
C LEU A 498 38.95 -15.79 28.51
N VAL A 499 37.63 -15.88 28.37
CA VAL A 499 36.94 -15.45 27.14
C VAL A 499 37.05 -13.93 26.93
N LEU A 500 36.99 -13.14 27.99
CA LEU A 500 37.20 -11.68 27.92
C LEU A 500 38.60 -11.32 27.40
N LYS A 501 39.62 -12.06 27.84
CA LYS A 501 41.02 -11.84 27.40
C LYS A 501 41.31 -12.43 26.02
N GLU A 502 40.77 -13.61 25.73
CA GLU A 502 41.01 -14.36 24.51
C GLU A 502 39.67 -14.88 23.94
N PRO A 503 38.89 -14.03 23.26
CA PRO A 503 37.54 -14.37 22.77
C PRO A 503 37.56 -15.21 21.48
N SER A 504 38.65 -15.91 21.21
CA SER A 504 38.88 -16.70 20.01
C SER A 504 39.72 -17.93 20.33
N GLY A 505 39.57 -18.98 19.54
CA GLY A 505 40.37 -20.20 19.66
C GLY A 505 39.49 -21.45 19.63
N PRO A 506 40.09 -22.65 19.53
CA PRO A 506 39.35 -23.89 19.26
C PRO A 506 38.23 -24.19 20.27
N ARG A 507 38.45 -23.86 21.55
CA ARG A 507 37.47 -24.07 22.63
C ARG A 507 36.28 -23.11 22.52
N VAL A 508 36.53 -21.84 22.25
CA VAL A 508 35.46 -20.84 22.02
C VAL A 508 34.70 -21.17 20.74
N GLU A 509 35.38 -21.62 19.68
CA GLU A 509 34.74 -22.06 18.45
C GLU A 509 33.85 -23.30 18.66
N SER A 510 34.24 -24.23 19.54
CA SER A 510 33.38 -25.36 19.91
C SER A 510 32.05 -24.89 20.53
N ILE A 511 32.09 -23.88 21.40
CA ILE A 511 30.89 -23.30 22.02
C ILE A 511 30.08 -22.49 21.00
N ARG A 512 30.75 -21.75 20.10
CA ARG A 512 30.10 -21.06 18.98
C ARG A 512 29.31 -22.05 18.11
N ASN A 513 29.89 -23.20 17.80
CA ASN A 513 29.20 -24.23 17.03
C ASN A 513 27.99 -24.81 17.77
N ARG A 514 28.11 -25.05 19.09
CA ARG A 514 26.98 -25.45 19.93
C ARG A 514 25.83 -24.43 19.90
N LEU A 515 26.13 -23.13 20.03
CA LEU A 515 25.13 -22.06 19.88
C LEU A 515 24.45 -22.11 18.51
N LEU A 516 25.22 -22.27 17.43
CA LEU A 516 24.68 -22.36 16.08
C LEU A 516 23.82 -23.63 15.92
N ASP A 517 24.23 -24.77 16.45
CA ASP A 517 23.44 -26.01 16.40
C ASP A 517 22.09 -25.83 17.09
N ASN A 518 22.08 -25.24 18.30
CA ASN A 518 20.85 -24.90 19.01
C ASN A 518 20.00 -23.90 18.22
N ALA A 519 20.60 -22.88 17.63
CA ALA A 519 19.89 -21.90 16.79
C ALA A 519 19.21 -22.57 15.59
N PHE A 520 19.91 -23.42 14.85
CA PHE A 520 19.35 -24.13 13.71
C PHE A 520 18.30 -25.16 14.11
N LYS A 521 18.43 -25.79 15.29
CA LYS A 521 17.39 -26.68 15.84
C LYS A 521 16.08 -25.91 16.07
N LEU A 522 16.14 -24.82 16.84
CA LEU A 522 14.98 -23.97 17.12
C LEU A 522 14.35 -23.40 15.84
N TYR A 523 15.18 -22.88 14.92
CA TYR A 523 14.71 -22.43 13.61
C TYR A 523 13.95 -23.53 12.84
N ASN A 524 14.46 -24.76 12.84
CA ASN A 524 13.82 -25.87 12.13
C ASN A 524 12.51 -26.33 12.78
N GLU A 525 12.40 -26.23 14.10
CA GLU A 525 11.18 -26.53 14.85
C GLU A 525 10.10 -25.47 14.59
N SER A 526 10.48 -24.19 14.52
CA SER A 526 9.53 -23.08 14.40
C SER A 526 9.12 -22.73 12.97
N LYS A 527 9.96 -23.01 11.96
CA LYS A 527 9.72 -22.55 10.59
C LYS A 527 8.36 -22.98 10.02
N HIS A 528 7.85 -24.16 10.40
CA HIS A 528 6.60 -24.69 9.86
C HIS A 528 5.37 -24.00 10.43
N SER A 529 5.37 -23.64 11.72
CA SER A 529 4.25 -22.93 12.33
C SER A 529 4.17 -21.49 11.83
N ILE A 530 5.31 -20.84 11.54
CA ILE A 530 5.32 -19.49 10.91
C ILE A 530 4.63 -19.49 9.54
N GLU A 531 4.61 -20.62 8.83
CA GLU A 531 3.89 -20.75 7.55
C GLU A 531 2.36 -20.73 7.67
N GLN A 532 1.83 -20.79 8.89
CA GLN A 532 0.39 -20.62 9.14
C GLN A 532 -0.05 -19.15 9.05
N LEU A 533 0.90 -18.20 9.10
CA LEU A 533 0.61 -16.78 8.89
C LEU A 533 -0.05 -16.53 7.52
N PRO A 534 -0.83 -15.44 7.37
CA PRO A 534 -1.35 -15.01 6.09
C PRO A 534 -0.24 -14.95 5.02
N SER A 535 -0.53 -15.40 3.80
CA SER A 535 0.45 -15.48 2.72
C SER A 535 1.19 -14.17 2.45
N GLU A 536 0.48 -13.05 2.63
CA GLU A 536 0.95 -11.69 2.47
C GLU A 536 2.01 -11.29 3.52
N ALA A 537 2.04 -11.95 4.69
CA ALA A 537 2.99 -11.70 5.77
C ALA A 537 4.05 -12.82 5.92
N ALA A 538 3.67 -14.07 5.68
CA ALA A 538 4.55 -15.24 5.83
C ALA A 538 5.81 -15.14 4.96
N GLY A 539 5.66 -14.79 3.67
CA GLY A 539 6.78 -14.62 2.74
C GLY A 539 7.79 -13.56 3.23
N PRO A 540 7.35 -12.33 3.50
CA PRO A 540 8.21 -11.29 4.07
C PRO A 540 8.90 -11.64 5.40
N ILE A 541 8.20 -12.31 6.32
CA ILE A 541 8.78 -12.81 7.58
C ILE A 541 9.88 -13.84 7.28
N ARG A 542 9.62 -14.77 6.35
CA ARG A 542 10.63 -15.75 5.92
C ARG A 542 11.86 -15.06 5.35
N VAL A 543 11.71 -14.02 4.54
CA VAL A 543 12.84 -13.23 4.03
C VAL A 543 13.64 -12.60 5.16
N ALA A 544 12.98 -12.05 6.18
CA ALA A 544 13.65 -11.45 7.34
C ALA A 544 14.46 -12.50 8.12
N VAL A 545 13.85 -13.65 8.42
CA VAL A 545 14.48 -14.78 9.13
C VAL A 545 15.65 -15.35 8.31
N GLU A 546 15.44 -15.70 7.05
CA GLU A 546 16.47 -16.28 6.18
C GLU A 546 17.66 -15.36 5.98
N SER A 547 17.41 -14.05 5.83
CA SER A 547 18.47 -13.05 5.70
C SER A 547 19.39 -13.04 6.93
N TYR A 548 18.87 -13.40 8.10
CA TYR A 548 19.62 -13.45 9.35
C TYR A 548 20.26 -14.83 9.57
N MET A 549 19.55 -15.93 9.31
CA MET A 549 20.09 -17.29 9.38
C MET A 549 21.26 -17.50 8.41
N GLU A 550 21.28 -16.78 7.30
CA GLU A 550 22.41 -16.77 6.35
C GLU A 550 23.73 -16.29 6.99
N ILE A 551 23.65 -15.46 8.03
CA ILE A 551 24.81 -15.06 8.84
C ILE A 551 25.36 -16.29 9.56
N GLY A 552 24.49 -17.06 10.23
CA GLY A 552 24.87 -18.32 10.89
C GLY A 552 25.48 -19.33 9.92
N ARG A 553 24.91 -19.49 8.71
CA ARG A 553 25.49 -20.35 7.66
C ARG A 553 26.85 -19.86 7.19
N THR A 554 27.07 -18.56 7.17
CA THR A 554 28.36 -17.96 6.80
C THR A 554 29.41 -18.18 7.88
N LEU A 555 29.03 -18.11 9.17
CA LEU A 555 29.92 -18.38 10.30
C LEU A 555 30.44 -19.83 10.32
N ARG A 556 29.70 -20.78 9.75
CA ARG A 556 30.12 -22.19 9.64
C ARG A 556 31.09 -22.49 8.50
N LYS A 557 31.36 -21.55 7.59
CA LYS A 557 32.24 -21.83 6.45
C LYS A 557 33.69 -21.99 6.92
N GLU A 558 34.33 -23.07 6.50
CA GLU A 558 35.75 -23.32 6.80
C GLU A 558 36.63 -22.13 6.38
N GLY A 559 37.54 -21.73 7.26
CA GLY A 559 38.43 -20.59 7.05
C GLY A 559 37.76 -19.21 7.08
N TYR A 560 36.48 -19.12 7.47
CA TYR A 560 35.81 -17.83 7.61
C TYR A 560 36.31 -17.08 8.86
N VAL A 561 37.17 -16.08 8.64
CA VAL A 561 37.60 -15.16 9.69
C VAL A 561 36.56 -14.05 9.83
N VAL A 562 36.00 -13.91 11.04
CA VAL A 562 35.15 -12.77 11.39
C VAL A 562 36.02 -11.50 11.31
N LYS A 563 35.92 -10.77 10.20
CA LYS A 563 36.63 -9.49 10.04
C LYS A 563 36.18 -8.52 11.13
N ALA A 564 37.12 -7.72 11.62
CA ALA A 564 36.89 -6.66 12.60
C ALA A 564 35.65 -5.83 12.22
N GLY A 565 34.51 -6.11 12.85
CA GLY A 565 33.29 -5.31 12.76
C GLY A 565 32.11 -5.83 11.95
N ARG A 566 31.99 -7.15 11.65
CA ARG A 566 30.74 -7.93 11.40
C ARG A 566 30.85 -8.87 10.19
N ALA A 567 30.30 -10.07 10.31
CA ALA A 567 30.03 -10.91 9.14
C ALA A 567 29.00 -10.23 8.23
N THR A 568 29.35 -9.95 6.97
CA THR A 568 28.45 -9.27 6.03
C THR A 568 28.19 -10.10 4.79
N VAL A 569 26.92 -10.37 4.51
CA VAL A 569 26.47 -10.98 3.26
C VAL A 569 26.46 -9.90 2.16
N PRO A 570 27.04 -10.11 0.95
CA PRO A 570 26.97 -9.16 -0.16
C PRO A 570 25.53 -8.84 -0.61
N LYS A 571 25.28 -7.65 -1.16
CA LYS A 571 23.92 -7.20 -1.56
C LYS A 571 23.24 -8.16 -2.55
N TRP A 572 23.94 -8.63 -3.59
CA TRP A 572 23.39 -9.55 -4.58
C TRP A 572 22.94 -10.87 -3.94
N ARG A 573 23.70 -11.38 -2.96
CA ARG A 573 23.38 -12.64 -2.27
C ARG A 573 22.15 -12.45 -1.39
N ARG A 574 21.95 -11.28 -0.78
CA ARG A 574 20.71 -10.98 -0.03
C ARG A 574 19.49 -10.89 -0.93
N ILE A 575 19.62 -10.25 -2.10
CA ILE A 575 18.53 -10.18 -3.09
C ILE A 575 18.20 -11.58 -3.59
N LEU A 576 19.21 -12.40 -3.89
CA LEU A 576 19.02 -13.77 -4.34
C LEU A 576 18.34 -14.63 -3.26
N VAL A 577 18.81 -14.55 -2.01
CA VAL A 577 18.19 -15.23 -0.87
C VAL A 577 16.73 -14.78 -0.72
N ALA A 578 16.45 -13.47 -0.67
CA ALA A 578 15.10 -12.96 -0.58
C ALA A 578 14.19 -13.48 -1.71
N TRP A 579 14.66 -13.44 -2.96
CA TRP A 579 13.92 -13.91 -4.12
C TRP A 579 13.67 -15.43 -4.08
N GLN A 580 14.68 -16.23 -3.74
CA GLN A 580 14.54 -17.69 -3.58
C GLN A 580 13.57 -18.02 -2.44
N THR A 581 13.71 -17.35 -1.31
CA THR A 581 12.89 -17.53 -0.12
C THR A 581 11.42 -17.20 -0.38
N LEU A 582 11.12 -16.14 -1.14
CA LEU A 582 9.74 -15.82 -1.53
C LEU A 582 9.16 -16.84 -2.53
N ASN A 583 9.99 -17.41 -3.39
CA ASN A 583 9.56 -18.44 -4.36
C ASN A 583 9.43 -19.84 -3.77
N GLN A 584 9.97 -20.09 -2.57
CA GLN A 584 9.71 -21.32 -1.85
C GLN A 584 8.21 -21.36 -1.54
N THR A 585 7.48 -22.20 -2.27
CA THR A 585 6.07 -22.43 -1.97
C THR A 585 6.03 -23.12 -0.61
N SER A 586 5.24 -22.60 0.33
CA SER A 586 5.07 -23.22 1.65
C SER A 586 4.68 -24.68 1.45
N GLN A 587 5.64 -25.58 1.63
CA GLN A 587 5.37 -27.03 1.65
C GLN A 587 4.45 -27.39 2.82
N ALA A 588 4.08 -26.44 3.70
CA ALA A 588 3.16 -26.61 4.81
C ALA A 588 1.72 -27.00 4.39
N ARG A 589 1.28 -26.72 3.15
CA ARG A 589 0.02 -27.30 2.64
C ARG A 589 0.15 -28.71 2.07
N SER A 590 1.36 -29.29 2.05
CA SER A 590 1.56 -30.68 1.67
C SER A 590 1.26 -31.62 2.85
N LYS A 591 0.00 -32.06 2.87
CA LYS A 591 -0.51 -33.26 3.55
C LYS A 591 -0.47 -33.22 5.08
N SER A 592 -1.56 -32.70 5.65
CA SER A 592 -2.25 -33.52 6.65
C SER A 592 -2.39 -34.91 6.04
N HIS A 593 -1.65 -35.87 6.58
CA HIS A 593 -1.85 -37.27 6.24
C HIS A 593 -3.20 -37.62 6.84
N TYR A 594 -4.29 -37.38 6.12
CA TYR A 594 -5.60 -37.87 6.49
C TYR A 594 -5.49 -39.40 6.59
N LYS A 595 -5.32 -39.93 7.80
CA LYS A 595 -5.49 -41.34 8.07
C LYS A 595 -7.00 -41.57 8.16
N LYS A 596 -7.53 -42.43 7.29
CA LYS A 596 -8.94 -42.84 7.36
C LYS A 596 -9.20 -43.42 8.75
N LEU A 597 -10.09 -42.77 9.51
CA LEU A 597 -10.49 -43.17 10.86
C LEU A 597 -11.04 -44.60 10.93
N LEU A 598 -11.54 -45.11 9.78
CA LEU A 598 -12.20 -46.41 9.61
C LEU A 598 -11.38 -47.64 10.06
N TRP A 599 -10.07 -47.49 10.27
CA TRP A 599 -9.17 -48.61 10.61
C TRP A 599 -8.67 -48.57 12.06
N PHE A 600 -9.07 -47.57 12.84
CA PHE A 600 -8.77 -47.51 14.26
C PHE A 600 -9.94 -48.06 15.07
N LYS A 601 -9.64 -49.02 15.96
CA LYS A 601 -10.63 -49.55 16.92
C LYS A 601 -10.97 -48.44 17.91
N GLN A 602 -12.17 -47.88 17.81
CA GLN A 602 -12.66 -46.87 18.74
C GLN A 602 -13.28 -47.55 19.97
N PRO A 603 -13.30 -46.88 21.15
CA PRO A 603 -13.96 -47.41 22.33
C PRO A 603 -15.49 -47.36 22.26
N PHE A 604 -16.05 -46.86 21.16
CA PHE A 604 -17.47 -46.73 20.89
C PHE A 604 -17.81 -47.22 19.47
N PRO A 605 -19.04 -47.68 19.22
CA PRO A 605 -19.48 -48.11 17.90
C PRO A 605 -19.50 -46.96 16.88
N ASP A 606 -19.34 -47.27 15.58
CA ASP A 606 -19.24 -46.28 14.50
C ASP A 606 -20.48 -45.36 14.36
N ASN A 607 -21.62 -45.73 14.92
CA ASN A 607 -22.85 -44.95 14.96
C ASN A 607 -23.10 -44.23 16.31
N TYR A 608 -22.09 -44.18 17.18
CA TYR A 608 -22.20 -43.53 18.47
C TYR A 608 -22.30 -42.01 18.30
N THR A 609 -23.37 -41.45 18.84
CA THR A 609 -23.60 -40.01 18.91
C THR A 609 -23.74 -39.66 20.39
N ASP A 610 -22.95 -38.71 20.90
CA ASP A 610 -23.05 -38.31 22.31
C ASP A 610 -24.40 -37.61 22.54
N GLU A 611 -25.33 -38.30 23.21
CA GLU A 611 -26.68 -37.80 23.48
C GLU A 611 -26.68 -36.50 24.31
N LYS A 612 -25.61 -36.20 25.06
CA LYS A 612 -25.53 -35.00 25.92
C LYS A 612 -24.97 -33.78 25.20
N THR A 613 -23.94 -33.92 24.37
CA THR A 613 -23.28 -32.76 23.72
C THR A 613 -23.69 -32.56 22.26
N PHE A 614 -24.12 -33.61 21.55
CA PHE A 614 -24.39 -33.51 20.11
C PHE A 614 -25.51 -32.53 19.79
N LEU A 615 -26.59 -32.54 20.59
CA LEU A 615 -27.70 -31.60 20.44
C LEU A 615 -27.34 -30.20 20.91
N ASP A 616 -26.48 -30.09 21.93
CA ASP A 616 -26.02 -28.81 22.50
C ASP A 616 -25.10 -28.05 21.52
N HIS A 617 -24.37 -28.78 20.68
CA HIS A 617 -23.49 -28.23 19.64
C HIS A 617 -24.17 -28.10 18.26
N LEU A 618 -25.45 -28.49 18.14
CA LEU A 618 -26.17 -28.48 16.87
C LEU A 618 -26.66 -27.06 16.56
N GLN A 619 -25.73 -26.20 16.15
CA GLN A 619 -26.05 -24.86 15.68
C GLN A 619 -26.79 -24.94 14.34
N ARG A 620 -28.09 -24.64 14.35
CA ARG A 620 -28.84 -24.44 13.11
C ARG A 620 -28.47 -23.07 12.55
N ASN A 621 -27.82 -23.09 11.40
CA ASN A 621 -27.61 -21.92 10.54
C ASN A 621 -27.02 -20.69 11.28
N PRO A 622 -25.80 -20.79 11.84
CA PRO A 622 -25.14 -19.70 12.59
C PRO A 622 -24.83 -18.42 11.77
N ARG A 623 -25.24 -18.40 10.49
CA ARG A 623 -25.15 -17.23 9.59
C ARG A 623 -26.52 -16.73 9.10
N LEU A 624 -27.63 -17.21 9.67
CA LEU A 624 -28.95 -16.70 9.33
C LEU A 624 -29.09 -15.31 9.97
N GLN A 625 -28.78 -14.28 9.19
CA GLN A 625 -29.17 -12.90 9.49
C GLN A 625 -30.68 -12.80 9.22
N PRO A 626 -31.54 -12.58 10.23
CA PRO A 626 -32.96 -12.34 9.98
C PRO A 626 -33.10 -11.00 9.26
N TYR A 627 -33.54 -11.04 8.00
CA TYR A 627 -33.80 -9.80 7.26
C TYR A 627 -35.10 -9.18 7.76
N GLU A 628 -35.02 -7.94 8.24
CA GLU A 628 -36.22 -7.14 8.50
C GLU A 628 -36.78 -6.64 7.16
N PHE A 629 -38.05 -6.96 6.89
CA PHE A 629 -38.73 -6.61 5.63
C PHE A 629 -38.59 -5.12 5.28
N TRP A 630 -38.67 -4.23 6.28
CA TRP A 630 -38.57 -2.79 6.08
C TRP A 630 -37.17 -2.32 5.71
N SER A 631 -36.12 -2.91 6.32
CA SER A 631 -34.73 -2.63 5.91
C SER A 631 -34.49 -3.07 4.48
N LEU A 632 -35.01 -4.25 4.09
CA LEU A 632 -34.90 -4.73 2.72
C LEU A 632 -35.66 -3.82 1.74
N MET A 633 -36.81 -3.28 2.13
CA MET A 633 -37.57 -2.32 1.31
C MET A 633 -36.83 -0.98 1.15
N ASP A 634 -36.17 -0.49 2.20
CA ASP A 634 -35.35 0.72 2.14
C ASP A 634 -34.15 0.54 1.20
N ASP A 635 -33.42 -0.57 1.33
CA ASP A 635 -32.28 -0.91 0.46
C ASP A 635 -32.73 -1.12 -1.00
N THR A 636 -33.90 -1.76 -1.19
CA THR A 636 -34.49 -1.94 -2.54
C THR A 636 -34.91 -0.61 -3.16
N THR A 637 -35.34 0.37 -2.35
CA THR A 637 -35.74 1.69 -2.83
C THR A 637 -34.57 2.43 -3.50
N ILE A 638 -33.34 2.26 -3.00
CA ILE A 638 -32.13 2.81 -3.63
C ILE A 638 -31.96 2.22 -5.03
N ILE A 639 -32.04 0.90 -5.16
CA ILE A 639 -31.90 0.21 -6.45
C ILE A 639 -33.01 0.64 -7.43
N VAL A 640 -34.26 0.72 -6.96
CA VAL A 640 -35.42 1.13 -7.76
C VAL A 640 -35.28 2.59 -8.22
N GLN A 641 -34.83 3.50 -7.35
CA GLN A 641 -34.55 4.89 -7.70
C GLN A 641 -33.48 5.00 -8.80
N HIS A 642 -32.42 4.19 -8.72
CA HIS A 642 -31.37 4.17 -9.74
C HIS A 642 -31.90 3.65 -11.08
N LEU A 643 -32.63 2.54 -11.10
CA LEU A 643 -33.24 2.00 -12.32
C LEU A 643 -34.21 2.99 -12.95
N ALA A 644 -35.03 3.67 -12.14
CA ALA A 644 -35.92 4.72 -12.60
C ALA A 644 -35.17 5.92 -13.18
N SER A 645 -34.06 6.33 -12.57
CA SER A 645 -33.22 7.44 -13.07
C SER A 645 -32.60 7.11 -14.43
N VAL A 646 -32.13 5.86 -14.59
CA VAL A 646 -31.62 5.35 -15.87
C VAL A 646 -32.73 5.34 -16.93
N ALA A 647 -33.91 4.83 -16.59
CA ALA A 647 -35.04 4.80 -17.51
C ALA A 647 -35.47 6.22 -17.93
N ILE A 648 -35.56 7.16 -16.99
CA ILE A 648 -35.87 8.58 -17.27
C ILE A 648 -34.80 9.19 -18.19
N PHE A 649 -33.52 8.95 -17.92
CA PHE A 649 -32.43 9.41 -18.78
C PHE A 649 -32.57 8.88 -20.21
N CYS A 650 -32.77 7.57 -20.38
CA CYS A 650 -32.97 6.95 -21.69
C CYS A 650 -34.20 7.51 -22.41
N CYS A 651 -35.33 7.66 -21.73
CA CYS A 651 -36.55 8.23 -22.29
C CYS A 651 -36.34 9.70 -22.72
N CYS A 652 -35.72 10.53 -21.89
CA CYS A 652 -35.40 11.91 -22.24
C CYS A 652 -34.43 12.00 -23.41
N PHE A 653 -33.39 11.16 -23.43
CA PHE A 653 -32.41 11.10 -24.50
C PHE A 653 -33.04 10.70 -25.84
N VAL A 654 -33.86 9.64 -25.86
CA VAL A 654 -34.58 9.18 -27.05
C VAL A 654 -35.57 10.25 -27.52
N ALA A 655 -36.32 10.87 -26.62
CA ALA A 655 -37.27 11.92 -26.95
C ALA A 655 -36.60 13.19 -27.52
N ILE A 656 -35.40 13.52 -27.05
CA ILE A 656 -34.57 14.61 -27.59
C ILE A 656 -34.07 14.26 -29.00
N ILE A 657 -33.56 13.04 -29.22
CA ILE A 657 -33.04 12.61 -30.53
C ILE A 657 -34.15 12.55 -31.58
N GLN A 658 -35.34 12.08 -31.21
CA GLN A 658 -36.49 12.03 -32.11
C GLN A 658 -37.11 13.42 -32.39
N GLY A 659 -36.61 14.48 -31.74
CA GLY A 659 -37.15 15.84 -31.89
C GLY A 659 -38.48 16.07 -31.18
N ASN A 660 -38.97 15.10 -30.40
CA ASN A 660 -40.24 15.18 -29.69
C ASN A 660 -40.19 16.14 -28.49
N VAL A 661 -39.01 16.35 -27.90
CA VAL A 661 -38.82 17.22 -26.73
C VAL A 661 -37.57 18.07 -26.91
N SER A 662 -37.67 19.37 -26.62
CA SER A 662 -36.50 20.25 -26.67
C SER A 662 -35.55 20.00 -25.49
N PRO A 663 -34.21 19.97 -25.70
CA PRO A 663 -33.25 19.83 -24.61
C PRO A 663 -33.39 20.92 -23.54
N LEU A 664 -33.73 22.15 -23.95
CA LEU A 664 -33.96 23.27 -23.04
C LEU A 664 -35.16 23.02 -22.13
N SER A 665 -36.22 22.39 -22.65
CA SER A 665 -37.39 22.03 -21.86
C SER A 665 -37.05 20.98 -20.81
N VAL A 666 -36.28 19.96 -21.17
CA VAL A 666 -35.85 18.90 -20.23
C VAL A 666 -34.99 19.51 -19.11
N VAL A 667 -33.98 20.30 -19.46
CA VAL A 667 -33.10 20.94 -18.47
C VAL A 667 -33.86 21.95 -17.61
N GLY A 668 -34.77 22.73 -18.21
CA GLY A 668 -35.59 23.70 -17.49
C GLY A 668 -36.49 23.04 -16.46
N TRP A 669 -37.26 22.03 -16.86
CA TRP A 669 -38.14 21.29 -15.95
C TRP A 669 -37.35 20.51 -14.89
N ALA A 670 -36.24 19.86 -15.27
CA ALA A 670 -35.38 19.17 -14.31
C ALA A 670 -34.84 20.15 -13.25
N THR A 671 -34.38 21.33 -13.65
CA THR A 671 -33.88 22.36 -12.73
C THR A 671 -34.97 22.85 -11.78
N ILE A 672 -36.18 23.11 -12.29
CA ILE A 672 -37.34 23.51 -11.46
C ILE A 672 -37.67 22.40 -10.44
N CYS A 673 -37.76 21.15 -10.89
CA CYS A 673 -38.02 20.00 -10.02
C CYS A 673 -36.92 19.82 -8.95
N THR A 674 -35.65 19.98 -9.31
CA THR A 674 -34.53 19.89 -8.36
C THR A 674 -34.59 20.99 -7.30
N VAL A 675 -34.88 22.23 -7.69
CA VAL A 675 -35.03 23.34 -6.74
C VAL A 675 -36.21 23.10 -5.80
N LEU A 676 -37.37 22.68 -6.33
CA LEU A 676 -38.55 22.35 -5.52
C LEU A 676 -38.28 21.19 -4.57
N ALA A 677 -37.64 20.12 -5.04
CA ALA A 677 -37.26 18.97 -4.22
C ALA A 677 -36.26 19.38 -3.12
N TRP A 678 -35.29 20.24 -3.42
CA TRP A 678 -34.35 20.76 -2.42
C TRP A 678 -35.05 21.62 -1.36
N VAL A 679 -35.99 22.49 -1.75
CA VAL A 679 -36.78 23.29 -0.81
C VAL A 679 -37.63 22.39 0.09
N LEU A 680 -38.29 21.38 -0.48
CA LEU A 680 -39.08 20.41 0.27
C LEU A 680 -38.23 19.57 1.23
N TRP A 681 -37.06 19.12 0.77
CA TRP A 681 -36.10 18.39 1.59
C TRP A 681 -35.59 19.24 2.75
N ASP A 682 -35.16 20.48 2.48
CA ASP A 682 -34.69 21.40 3.51
C ASP A 682 -35.82 21.74 4.51
N TYR A 683 -37.06 21.92 4.03
CA TYR A 683 -38.22 22.08 4.90
C TYR A 683 -38.45 20.86 5.81
N TRP A 684 -38.41 19.64 5.24
CA TRP A 684 -38.62 18.41 6.00
C TRP A 684 -37.50 18.12 7.01
N GLN A 685 -36.24 18.34 6.63
CA GLN A 685 -35.11 18.24 7.55
C GLN A 685 -35.18 19.29 8.66
N GLY A 686 -35.65 20.50 8.36
CA GLY A 686 -35.95 21.51 9.37
C GLY A 686 -36.93 20.99 10.43
N ARG A 687 -38.04 20.38 10.00
CA ARG A 687 -39.04 19.80 10.90
C ARG A 687 -38.53 18.60 11.70
N LYS A 688 -37.68 17.74 11.12
CA LYS A 688 -37.05 16.62 11.85
C LYS A 688 -36.11 17.13 12.95
N LEU A 689 -35.32 18.17 12.67
CA LEU A 689 -34.43 18.78 13.64
C LEU A 689 -35.20 19.50 14.76
N GLU A 690 -36.29 20.21 14.42
CA GLU A 690 -37.21 20.81 15.41
C GLU A 690 -37.88 19.74 16.28
N ALA A 691 -38.38 18.65 15.67
CA ALA A 691 -38.98 17.54 16.42
C ALA A 691 -37.95 16.81 17.32
N ASN A 692 -36.72 16.63 16.85
CA ASN A 692 -35.64 16.03 17.66
C ASN A 692 -35.19 16.98 18.78
N ALA A 693 -35.19 18.29 18.55
CA ALA A 693 -34.91 19.29 19.59
C ALA A 693 -36.03 19.35 20.64
N ASP A 694 -37.30 19.28 20.23
CA ASP A 694 -38.45 19.18 21.14
C ASP A 694 -38.46 17.87 21.94
N THR A 695 -37.97 16.79 21.34
CA THR A 695 -37.82 15.48 22.02
C THR A 695 -36.65 15.51 23.00
N ALA A 696 -35.53 16.14 22.64
CA ALA A 696 -34.38 16.36 23.51
C ALA A 696 -34.70 17.31 24.69
N ALA A 697 -35.51 18.34 24.45
CA ALA A 697 -36.01 19.24 25.50
C ALA A 697 -36.98 18.54 26.46
N LYS A 698 -37.81 17.61 25.96
CA LYS A 698 -38.67 16.77 26.80
C LYS A 698 -37.93 15.68 27.57
N SER A 699 -36.78 15.21 27.08
CA SER A 699 -35.90 14.30 27.84
C SER A 699 -35.05 15.02 28.87
N SER A 700 -34.69 16.30 28.65
CA SER A 700 -33.93 17.09 29.63
C SER A 700 -34.74 17.53 30.84
N ASP A 701 -36.07 17.64 30.73
CA ASP A 701 -36.97 17.90 31.88
C ASP A 701 -37.17 16.66 32.79
N ALA A 702 -36.70 15.48 32.39
CA ALA A 702 -36.79 14.24 33.16
C ALA A 702 -35.48 13.85 33.88
N ASP A 703 -34.35 14.47 33.53
CA ASP A 703 -33.03 14.20 34.07
C ASP A 703 -32.39 15.50 34.62
N GLU A 704 -33.03 16.13 35.62
CA GLU A 704 -32.35 17.04 36.54
C GLU A 704 -31.77 16.27 37.74
N GLU A 705 -30.80 15.39 37.48
CA GLU A 705 -29.77 15.06 38.46
C GLU A 705 -28.57 14.42 37.73
N SER A 706 -27.40 15.02 37.91
CA SER A 706 -26.04 14.59 37.52
C SER A 706 -25.39 15.17 36.24
N ASP A 707 -24.25 15.80 36.53
CA ASP A 707 -23.04 16.01 35.73
C ASP A 707 -22.99 16.98 34.54
N SER A 708 -22.31 18.09 34.83
CA SER A 708 -21.76 19.07 33.91
C SER A 708 -20.54 18.54 33.15
N HIS A 709 -20.76 17.90 32.01
CA HIS A 709 -19.74 17.65 30.99
C HIS A 709 -19.91 18.61 29.81
N SER A 710 -19.07 19.66 29.74
CA SER A 710 -18.94 20.51 28.56
C SER A 710 -17.90 19.94 27.60
N ASP A 711 -18.33 19.00 26.75
CA ASP A 711 -17.53 18.55 25.62
C ASP A 711 -17.63 19.60 24.49
N SER A 712 -16.49 20.17 24.11
CA SER A 712 -16.42 21.20 23.07
C SER A 712 -16.46 20.57 21.67
N THR A 713 -17.63 20.02 21.31
CA THR A 713 -17.96 19.78 19.90
C THR A 713 -17.90 21.10 19.12
N PRO A 714 -17.26 21.15 17.93
CA PRO A 714 -17.30 22.35 17.11
C PRO A 714 -18.76 22.66 16.79
N ALA A 715 -19.18 23.90 17.06
CA ALA A 715 -20.55 24.36 16.86
C ALA A 715 -21.02 23.95 15.45
N PRO A 716 -22.20 23.30 15.30
CA PRO A 716 -22.71 22.91 14.00
C PRO A 716 -22.77 24.16 13.12
N THR A 717 -22.15 24.09 11.93
CA THR A 717 -22.19 25.16 10.93
C THR A 717 -23.63 25.62 10.76
N SER A 718 -23.87 26.94 10.87
CA SER A 718 -25.25 27.44 10.82
C SER A 718 -25.92 26.99 9.52
N ARG A 719 -27.19 26.61 9.59
CA ARG A 719 -28.00 26.17 8.43
C ARG A 719 -27.89 27.16 7.25
N TYR A 720 -27.70 28.44 7.57
CA TYR A 720 -27.40 29.50 6.62
C TYR A 720 -26.07 29.31 5.86
N GLN A 721 -24.98 28.93 6.52
CA GLN A 721 -23.70 28.62 5.89
C GLN A 721 -23.77 27.39 4.98
N GLN A 722 -24.50 26.34 5.37
CA GLN A 722 -24.71 25.16 4.53
C GLN A 722 -25.52 25.47 3.27
N ARG A 723 -26.60 26.27 3.41
CA ARG A 723 -27.38 26.77 2.26
C ARG A 723 -26.50 27.59 1.31
N ILE A 724 -25.69 28.51 1.84
CA ILE A 724 -24.77 29.32 1.03
C ILE A 724 -23.73 28.45 0.31
N SER A 725 -23.16 27.45 0.98
CA SER A 725 -22.18 26.55 0.38
C SER A 725 -22.78 25.74 -0.78
N THR A 726 -24.01 25.26 -0.59
CA THR A 726 -24.76 24.50 -1.61
C THR A 726 -25.09 25.38 -2.81
N ILE A 727 -25.59 26.60 -2.58
CA ILE A 727 -25.89 27.58 -3.63
C ILE A 727 -24.61 27.95 -4.39
N LYS A 728 -23.50 28.22 -3.69
CA LYS A 728 -22.21 28.51 -4.32
C LYS A 728 -21.72 27.37 -5.21
N SER A 729 -21.84 26.13 -4.75
CA SER A 729 -21.45 24.94 -5.52
C SER A 729 -22.34 24.76 -6.76
N ALA A 730 -23.65 24.95 -6.63
CA ALA A 730 -24.58 24.88 -7.75
C ALA A 730 -24.32 25.96 -8.80
N VAL A 731 -24.07 27.20 -8.37
CA VAL A 731 -23.71 28.33 -9.26
C VAL A 731 -22.39 28.05 -9.97
N LEU A 732 -21.39 27.51 -9.27
CA LEU A 732 -20.09 27.17 -9.85
C LEU A 732 -20.23 26.07 -10.93
N ILE A 733 -20.98 25.00 -10.65
CA ILE A 733 -21.22 23.91 -11.59
C ILE A 733 -21.99 24.41 -12.81
N TYR A 734 -23.04 25.21 -12.61
CA TYR A 734 -23.83 25.78 -13.70
C TYR A 734 -22.99 26.73 -14.58
N ALA A 735 -22.18 27.60 -13.97
CA ALA A 735 -21.27 28.49 -14.68
C ALA A 735 -20.19 27.71 -15.45
N ALA A 736 -19.64 26.62 -14.88
CA ALA A 736 -18.69 25.75 -15.55
C ALA A 736 -19.32 25.03 -16.75
N LEU A 737 -20.53 24.50 -16.61
CA LEU A 737 -21.27 23.85 -17.70
C LEU A 737 -21.64 24.83 -18.81
N LEU A 738 -22.02 26.07 -18.48
CA LEU A 738 -22.23 27.14 -19.48
C LEU A 738 -20.94 27.55 -20.17
N GLY A 739 -19.81 27.61 -19.45
CA GLY A 739 -18.50 27.88 -20.04
C GLY A 739 -18.01 26.75 -20.95
N LEU A 740 -18.33 25.49 -20.63
CA LEU A 740 -18.01 24.31 -21.43
C LEU A 740 -19.02 24.05 -22.55
N SER A 741 -20.21 24.64 -22.50
CA SER A 741 -21.29 24.43 -23.48
C SER A 741 -20.88 24.63 -24.94
N PRO A 742 -20.13 25.69 -25.32
CA PRO A 742 -19.66 25.85 -26.70
C PRO A 742 -18.71 24.72 -27.14
N ILE A 743 -17.86 24.24 -26.23
CA ILE A 743 -16.89 23.17 -26.47
C ILE A 743 -17.61 21.83 -26.63
N LEU A 744 -18.54 21.53 -25.72
CA LEU A 744 -19.41 20.35 -25.79
C LEU A 744 -20.26 20.36 -27.06
N LYS A 745 -20.86 21.50 -27.41
CA LYS A 745 -21.63 21.65 -28.65
C LYS A 745 -20.77 21.43 -29.89
N SER A 746 -19.52 21.89 -29.89
CA SER A 746 -18.57 21.66 -30.98
C SER A 746 -18.19 20.17 -31.10
N LEU A 747 -17.86 19.53 -29.98
CA LEU A 747 -17.56 18.09 -29.88
C LEU A 747 -18.75 17.23 -30.33
N THR A 748 -19.97 17.53 -29.90
CA THR A 748 -21.16 16.76 -30.30
C THR A 748 -21.48 16.94 -31.77
N LYS A 749 -21.20 18.11 -32.36
CA LYS A 749 -21.42 18.36 -33.80
C LYS A 749 -20.41 17.63 -34.68
N SER A 750 -19.21 17.32 -34.16
CA SER A 750 -18.16 16.55 -34.85
C SER A 750 -18.18 15.05 -34.55
N THR A 751 -19.10 14.58 -33.69
CA THR A 751 -19.19 13.18 -33.26
C THR A 751 -20.43 12.51 -33.88
N THR A 752 -20.26 11.33 -34.49
CA THR A 752 -21.37 10.56 -35.10
C THR A 752 -22.34 10.02 -34.05
N SER A 753 -23.61 9.83 -34.41
CA SER A 753 -24.67 9.29 -33.53
C SER A 753 -24.22 8.03 -32.78
N ASP A 754 -23.48 7.17 -33.44
CA ASP A 754 -23.08 5.85 -32.94
C ASP A 754 -22.05 5.94 -31.81
N SER A 755 -21.16 6.94 -31.86
CA SER A 755 -20.19 7.19 -30.80
C SER A 755 -20.87 7.78 -29.55
N ILE A 756 -21.93 8.57 -29.74
CA ILE A 756 -22.75 9.08 -28.62
C ILE A 756 -23.47 7.91 -27.95
N TRP A 757 -24.08 7.00 -28.72
CA TRP A 757 -24.68 5.78 -28.18
C TRP A 757 -23.67 4.92 -27.44
N ALA A 758 -22.47 4.71 -27.99
CA ALA A 758 -21.42 3.91 -27.34
C ALA A 758 -20.95 4.55 -26.03
N ILE A 759 -20.64 5.85 -26.03
CA ILE A 759 -20.18 6.58 -24.83
C ILE A 759 -21.28 6.61 -23.76
N SER A 760 -22.52 6.91 -24.13
CA SER A 760 -23.65 6.90 -23.18
C SER A 760 -23.92 5.51 -22.61
N THR A 761 -23.81 4.46 -23.44
CA THR A 761 -23.97 3.06 -22.99
C THR A 761 -22.83 2.65 -22.07
N TRP A 762 -21.59 3.03 -22.38
CA TRP A 762 -20.43 2.74 -21.52
C TRP A 762 -20.46 3.50 -20.20
N LEU A 763 -20.79 4.79 -20.21
CA LEU A 763 -20.97 5.58 -18.98
C LEU A 763 -22.10 5.01 -18.12
N LEU A 764 -23.17 4.51 -18.75
CA LEU A 764 -24.25 3.83 -18.05
C LEU A 764 -23.78 2.51 -17.43
N MET A 765 -23.11 1.64 -18.20
CA MET A 765 -22.58 0.38 -17.68
C MET A 765 -21.56 0.61 -16.56
N MET A 766 -20.73 1.64 -16.68
CA MET A 766 -19.75 2.03 -15.67
C MET A 766 -20.43 2.58 -14.41
N ASN A 767 -21.49 3.37 -14.56
CA ASN A 767 -22.30 3.80 -13.42
C ASN A 767 -22.93 2.58 -12.73
N VAL A 768 -23.55 1.66 -13.46
CA VAL A 768 -24.17 0.46 -12.90
C VAL A 768 -23.15 -0.48 -12.24
N ALA A 769 -21.95 -0.62 -12.80
CA ALA A 769 -20.95 -1.55 -12.28
C ALA A 769 -20.17 -1.02 -11.06
N PHE A 770 -20.02 0.30 -10.95
CA PHE A 770 -19.15 0.93 -9.93
C PHE A 770 -19.92 1.80 -8.92
N PHE A 771 -21.23 1.92 -9.04
CA PHE A 771 -22.03 2.60 -8.04
C PHE A 771 -22.09 1.75 -6.76
N ASP A 772 -21.90 2.40 -5.62
CA ASP A 772 -21.97 1.75 -4.32
C ASP A 772 -23.43 1.61 -3.89
N TYR A 773 -23.99 0.42 -4.08
CA TYR A 773 -25.37 0.11 -3.70
C TYR A 773 -25.54 -0.15 -2.19
N SER A 774 -24.47 -0.06 -1.39
CA SER A 774 -24.51 -0.38 0.04
C SER A 774 -24.71 0.83 0.97
N SER A 775 -24.85 2.04 0.43
CA SER A 775 -24.89 3.29 1.21
C SER A 775 -26.25 3.62 1.87
N GLY A 776 -26.97 2.60 2.37
CA GLY A 776 -28.19 2.77 3.17
C GLY A 776 -27.86 2.92 4.66
N PRO A 777 -28.60 3.73 5.45
CA PRO A 777 -28.37 3.88 6.89
C PRO A 777 -28.52 2.59 7.72
N GLY A 778 -28.96 1.49 7.11
CA GLY A 778 -29.18 0.19 7.76
C GLY A 778 -28.06 -0.85 7.60
N ALA A 779 -26.96 -0.52 6.90
CA ALA A 779 -25.85 -1.46 6.67
C ALA A 779 -24.64 -1.25 7.61
N GLN A 780 -24.88 -0.76 8.83
CA GLN A 780 -23.86 -0.65 9.90
C GLN A 780 -23.98 -1.77 10.93
#